data_AF-A0A3C0QYQ9-F1
#
_entry.id   AF-A0A3C0QYQ9-F1
#
_cell.length_a   1.000
_cell.length_b   1.000
_cell.length_c   1.000
_cell.angle_alpha   90.00
_cell.angle_beta   90.00
_cell.angle_gamma   90.00
#
_symmetry.space_group_name_H-M   'P 1'
#
loop_
_entity.id
_entity.type
_entity.pdbx_description
1 polymer ?
#
loop_
_entity_poly.entity_id
_entity_poly.type
_entity_poly.pdbx_seq_one_letter_code
_entity_poly.pdbx_strand_id
1 'polypeptide(L)'
;MAKKINEATTTDLPIIQRLVNEYGWKVGDTLLYQQVYDISDNLKKDYGNLKNIRPDIVLQDLNGEVLAVIENNLDKENKDLLKLRTVVTQLLKPRFLYACSAERILFYDNAWRGLDAGEFKQVTNFMSLEEMKLKVEQQKKIASNKEIPIDTTIAGGFDPTVGKERHYQLQCIRTIIENYKAGKQKMLIHMATGLGKTRTAVALVKALLVSGLAKRILFVVDRRMLAKQSVDDGFALISREHTSSWITTSNFRARKHASIHVVVIDTLELIHSDIPSNFYDLIIVDECHRSINVNRKLIFDHFLCPRVGLTATPRIATPKEGTEMDEEDLAIIDTYKLFGCETGEPDFQFDMDRGISEGFLAPYKPIELLSSLIQEAEESGISFDHVLDPQEKYTIALGEEKKLKLEQLNRKFISKENCLRIAEELKKNTQYGEKVILFGVSQAHCIELAKAVNKVFEKDLSEKPYYAEAVISENNELNETLKAWFKKPYQKPYIVTSVDILSTGVDIPCVRYIAFAGLTKSVGKYIQMVGRGTRLDPKTGKFSFQILDFVGLCKRMEDNGKGTLKENKKVVKPCDQKLKVPKTPQPKGAYFLIDNLDPAHLIQRVEIHGDSIIVKDNIPIEEAKRIFEEELKKTQEPVMADLKTKAEQTDYQPTDAEIAKLLDWLSKPNTFLDEGHLQKMYDFPEGSAWDFLLHALGKKKIPTPKERIEKNYLSYIHTYDFTDEQIIVLKKIKDVFASNLASKRSIDEKDIFGNPIYEKLIGSYDDINKKFDGKFHIVINDLKHTFGNRLSA
;
A
#
# COMPACT_ATOMS: atom_id res chain seq x y z
N MET A 1 5.73 45.89 39.41
CA MET A 1 6.36 45.09 38.33
C MET A 1 6.68 45.90 37.08
N ALA A 2 5.78 46.73 36.54
CA ALA A 2 6.09 47.60 35.38
C ALA A 2 7.36 48.44 35.53
N LYS A 3 7.65 48.93 36.76
CA LYS A 3 8.90 49.64 37.10
C LYS A 3 10.18 48.78 36.98
N LYS A 4 10.11 47.47 37.25
CA LYS A 4 11.25 46.54 37.20
C LYS A 4 11.58 46.10 35.76
N ILE A 5 10.60 46.10 34.85
CA ILE A 5 10.84 45.77 33.42
C ILE A 5 11.64 46.89 32.74
N ASN A 6 11.44 48.14 33.16
CA ASN A 6 12.25 49.28 32.69
C ASN A 6 13.72 49.22 33.18
N GLU A 7 14.02 48.35 34.14
CA GLU A 7 15.37 48.08 34.68
C GLU A 7 15.94 46.75 34.14
N ALA A 8 15.25 46.09 33.20
CA ALA A 8 15.69 44.81 32.66
C ALA A 8 16.97 44.97 31.85
N THR A 9 17.87 43.99 31.94
CA THR A 9 19.13 44.01 31.19
C THR A 9 18.86 43.99 29.68
N THR A 10 19.84 44.44 28.88
CA THR A 10 19.78 44.39 27.41
C THR A 10 19.52 42.99 26.87
N THR A 11 19.78 41.94 27.67
CA THR A 11 19.56 40.53 27.34
C THR A 11 18.18 40.02 27.77
N ASP A 12 17.65 40.47 28.91
CA ASP A 12 16.34 40.04 29.44
C ASP A 12 15.16 40.58 28.63
N LEU A 13 15.26 41.85 28.23
CA LEU A 13 14.15 42.60 27.62
C LEU A 13 13.65 41.96 26.31
N PRO A 14 14.53 41.53 25.38
CA PRO A 14 14.12 40.79 24.18
C PRO A 14 13.43 39.46 24.49
N ILE A 15 13.89 38.73 25.51
CA ILE A 15 13.32 37.43 25.89
C ILE A 15 11.92 37.60 26.47
N ILE A 16 11.74 38.57 27.37
CA ILE A 16 10.43 38.91 27.94
C ILE A 16 9.47 39.34 26.83
N GLN A 17 9.91 40.20 25.89
CA GLN A 17 9.10 40.61 24.75
C GLN A 17 8.70 39.42 23.88
N ARG A 18 9.61 38.48 23.60
CA ARG A 18 9.29 37.23 22.88
C ARG A 18 8.22 36.43 23.61
N LEU A 19 8.41 36.16 24.90
CA LEU A 19 7.47 35.38 25.71
C LEU A 19 6.06 36.01 25.73
N VAL A 20 5.98 37.33 25.83
CA VAL A 20 4.70 38.06 25.85
C VAL A 20 4.05 38.09 24.46
N ASN A 21 4.79 38.51 23.44
CA ASN A 21 4.22 38.79 22.12
C ASN A 21 3.98 37.52 21.28
N GLU A 22 4.88 36.54 21.35
CA GLU A 22 4.80 35.32 20.52
C GLU A 22 4.11 34.16 21.24
N TYR A 23 4.28 34.03 22.56
CA TYR A 23 3.83 32.86 23.33
C TYR A 23 2.70 33.17 24.33
N GLY A 24 2.28 34.44 24.42
CA GLY A 24 1.09 34.87 25.17
C GLY A 24 1.27 34.92 26.69
N TRP A 25 2.50 34.94 27.20
CA TRP A 25 2.76 35.09 28.64
C TRP A 25 2.40 36.50 29.13
N LYS A 26 1.92 36.62 30.38
CA LYS A 26 1.49 37.89 30.96
C LYS A 26 2.35 38.29 32.15
N VAL A 27 2.99 39.44 32.06
CA VAL A 27 3.88 39.91 33.12
C VAL A 27 3.10 40.24 34.40
N GLY A 28 3.55 39.68 35.52
CA GLY A 28 2.96 39.81 36.84
C GLY A 28 1.80 38.87 37.15
N ASP A 29 1.40 38.06 36.18
CA ASP A 29 0.39 37.02 36.33
C ASP A 29 1.04 35.65 36.12
N THR A 30 1.36 35.32 34.86
CA THR A 30 1.99 34.05 34.47
C THR A 30 3.50 34.15 34.25
N LEU A 31 4.05 35.36 34.10
CA LEU A 31 5.49 35.63 34.00
C LEU A 31 5.93 36.57 35.12
N LEU A 32 6.84 36.10 35.97
CA LEU A 32 7.37 36.81 37.12
C LEU A 32 8.84 37.17 36.88
N TYR A 33 9.13 38.47 36.75
CA TYR A 33 10.49 38.98 36.53
C TYR A 33 11.17 39.28 37.86
N GLN A 34 12.35 38.68 38.08
CA GLN A 34 13.24 38.95 39.21
C GLN A 34 12.53 38.88 40.58
N GLN A 35 11.74 37.82 40.76
CA GLN A 35 11.09 37.50 42.02
C GLN A 35 12.08 36.84 42.97
N VAL A 36 12.04 37.24 44.25
CA VAL A 36 12.91 36.72 45.29
C VAL A 36 12.19 35.57 46.00
N TYR A 37 12.89 34.46 46.19
CA TYR A 37 12.40 33.29 46.91
C TYR A 37 13.36 32.96 48.05
N ASP A 38 12.81 32.87 49.26
CA ASP A 38 13.58 32.52 50.44
C ASP A 38 13.88 31.02 50.49
N ILE A 39 15.10 30.67 50.89
CA ILE A 39 15.52 29.27 50.99
C ILE A 39 15.00 28.69 52.32
N SER A 40 14.41 27.49 52.26
CA SER A 40 13.92 26.78 53.45
C SER A 40 15.08 26.33 54.35
N ASP A 41 14.85 26.27 55.66
CA ASP A 41 15.90 25.99 56.65
C ASP A 41 16.60 24.63 56.46
N ASN A 42 15.93 23.66 55.81
CA ASN A 42 16.50 22.36 55.47
C ASN A 42 17.56 22.45 54.36
N LEU A 43 17.41 23.35 53.38
CA LEU A 43 18.36 23.53 52.28
C LEU A 43 19.54 24.46 52.66
N LYS A 44 19.40 25.27 53.73
CA LYS A 44 20.49 26.12 54.24
C LYS A 44 21.69 25.32 54.73
N LYS A 45 21.49 24.06 55.16
CA LYS A 45 22.57 23.16 55.62
C LYS A 45 23.51 22.72 54.49
N ASP A 46 22.97 22.52 53.29
CA ASP A 46 23.74 22.00 52.14
C ASP A 46 24.41 23.11 51.30
N TYR A 47 23.90 24.35 51.37
CA TYR A 47 24.36 25.47 50.53
C TYR A 47 24.94 26.67 51.29
N GLY A 48 25.08 26.57 52.62
CA GLY A 48 26.00 27.32 53.50
C GLY A 48 25.84 28.84 53.63
N ASN A 49 25.58 29.59 52.55
CA ASN A 49 25.65 31.04 52.51
C ASN A 49 24.55 31.74 51.68
N LEU A 50 23.66 30.99 51.00
CA LEU A 50 22.56 31.57 50.22
C LEU A 50 21.33 31.82 51.11
N LYS A 51 20.93 33.08 51.28
CA LYS A 51 19.71 33.47 52.02
C LYS A 51 18.45 33.39 51.17
N ASN A 52 18.55 33.81 49.92
CA ASN A 52 17.48 33.77 48.93
C ASN A 52 18.05 33.44 47.55
N ILE A 53 17.16 33.05 46.64
CA ILE A 53 17.44 32.99 45.20
C ILE A 53 16.58 34.02 44.48
N ARG A 54 17.11 34.54 43.38
CA ARG A 54 16.42 35.48 42.51
C ARG A 54 16.64 35.04 41.06
N PRO A 55 15.80 34.14 40.53
CA PRO A 55 15.83 33.82 39.12
C PRO A 55 15.42 35.04 38.29
N ASP A 56 15.95 35.14 37.08
CA ASP A 56 15.68 36.24 36.16
C ASP A 56 14.21 36.22 35.73
N ILE A 57 13.72 35.07 35.25
CA ILE A 57 12.31 34.90 34.86
C ILE A 57 11.77 33.58 35.42
N VAL A 58 10.61 33.66 36.07
CA VAL A 58 9.83 32.48 36.50
C VAL A 58 8.51 32.47 35.75
N LEU A 59 8.22 31.33 35.12
CA LEU A 59 6.96 31.07 34.41
C LEU A 59 6.09 30.16 35.26
N GLN A 60 4.88 30.63 35.58
CA GLN A 60 3.93 29.92 36.44
C GLN A 60 2.56 29.80 35.79
N ASP A 61 1.78 28.85 36.26
CA ASP A 61 0.37 28.76 35.88
C ASP A 61 -0.52 29.74 36.65
N LEU A 62 -1.80 29.81 36.29
CA LEU A 62 -2.79 30.67 36.95
C LEU A 62 -3.06 30.29 38.43
N ASN A 63 -2.63 29.11 38.87
CA ASN A 63 -2.74 28.66 40.26
C ASN A 63 -1.46 28.95 41.07
N GLY A 64 -0.43 29.52 40.44
CA GLY A 64 0.87 29.78 41.05
C GLY A 64 1.82 28.58 41.09
N GLU A 65 1.53 27.48 40.39
CA GLU A 65 2.49 26.39 40.22
C GLU A 65 3.59 26.84 39.24
N VAL A 66 4.85 26.76 39.68
CA VAL A 66 6.01 27.10 38.85
C VAL A 66 6.21 26.01 37.79
N LEU A 67 6.07 26.40 36.51
CA LEU A 67 6.22 25.50 35.37
C LEU A 67 7.65 25.52 34.85
N ALA A 68 8.23 26.72 34.69
CA ALA A 68 9.57 26.90 34.16
C ALA A 68 10.35 28.02 34.84
N VAL A 69 11.68 27.92 34.78
CA VAL A 69 12.60 28.99 35.20
C VAL A 69 13.58 29.26 34.07
N ILE A 70 13.84 30.53 33.79
CA ILE A 70 14.79 30.99 32.78
C ILE A 70 15.87 31.83 33.49
N GLU A 71 17.14 31.47 33.30
CA GLU A 71 18.27 32.34 33.65
C GLU A 71 18.94 32.89 32.39
N ASN A 72 19.27 34.18 32.46
CA ASN A 72 19.81 34.98 31.37
C ASN A 72 21.21 35.48 31.73
N ASN A 73 22.15 34.58 31.93
CA ASN A 73 23.56 34.89 31.82
C ASN A 73 24.37 33.57 31.76
N LEU A 74 25.18 33.39 30.70
CA LEU A 74 26.07 32.24 30.56
C LEU A 74 27.55 32.64 30.67
N ASP A 75 27.88 33.77 31.31
CA ASP A 75 29.26 34.21 31.57
C ASP A 75 30.13 33.09 32.20
N LYS A 76 29.51 32.22 33.02
CA LYS A 76 30.11 30.99 33.56
C LYS A 76 29.17 29.79 33.40
N GLU A 77 28.86 29.45 32.15
CA GLU A 77 27.94 28.38 31.73
C GLU A 77 27.88 27.16 32.67
N ASN A 78 29.00 26.48 32.96
CA ASN A 78 29.00 25.28 33.81
C ASN A 78 28.48 25.53 35.25
N LYS A 79 28.77 26.70 35.83
CA LYS A 79 28.36 27.04 37.19
C LYS A 79 26.88 27.41 37.25
N ASP A 80 26.41 28.14 36.24
CA ASP A 80 25.03 28.64 36.17
C ASP A 80 24.05 27.51 35.84
N LEU A 81 24.42 26.62 34.91
CA LEU A 81 23.65 25.40 34.61
C LEU A 81 23.57 24.46 35.83
N LEU A 82 24.65 24.34 36.62
CA LEU A 82 24.65 23.54 37.85
C LEU A 82 23.75 24.14 38.93
N LYS A 83 23.78 25.47 39.11
CA LYS A 83 22.90 26.19 40.04
C LYS A 83 21.42 25.99 39.67
N LEU A 84 21.09 26.07 38.38
CA LEU A 84 19.75 25.80 37.85
C LEU A 84 19.28 24.36 38.17
N ARG A 85 20.13 23.36 37.91
CA ARG A 85 19.77 21.94 38.10
C ARG A 85 19.69 21.48 39.56
N THR A 86 20.33 22.21 40.48
CA THR A 86 20.41 21.82 41.89
C THR A 86 19.50 22.70 42.74
N VAL A 87 19.93 23.94 42.99
CA VAL A 87 19.27 24.85 43.93
C VAL A 87 17.87 25.24 43.45
N VAL A 88 17.74 25.63 42.18
CA VAL A 88 16.45 26.08 41.63
C VAL A 88 15.46 24.91 41.52
N THR A 89 15.91 23.75 41.04
CA THR A 89 15.08 22.54 40.98
C THR A 89 14.59 22.07 42.34
N GLN A 90 15.42 22.11 43.38
CA GLN A 90 15.01 21.69 44.73
C GLN A 90 14.02 22.66 45.39
N LEU A 91 14.22 23.96 45.17
CA LEU A 91 13.44 25.01 45.84
C LEU A 91 12.10 25.25 45.15
N LEU A 92 12.12 25.49 43.84
CA LEU A 92 10.92 25.87 43.08
C LEU A 92 10.23 24.67 42.42
N LYS A 93 10.92 23.52 42.33
CA LYS A 93 10.44 22.30 41.66
C LYS A 93 9.82 22.54 40.26
N PRO A 94 10.41 23.43 39.41
CA PRO A 94 9.93 23.59 38.05
C PRO A 94 10.10 22.29 37.29
N ARG A 95 9.24 22.06 36.30
CA ARG A 95 9.49 20.98 35.35
C ARG A 95 10.55 21.36 34.32
N PHE A 96 10.46 22.58 33.79
CA PHE A 96 11.28 23.03 32.67
C PHE A 96 12.32 24.06 33.12
N LEU A 97 13.54 23.96 32.59
CA LEU A 97 14.59 24.95 32.82
C LEU A 97 15.07 25.47 31.47
N TYR A 98 15.28 26.78 31.38
CA TYR A 98 15.91 27.42 30.25
C TYR A 98 17.14 28.18 30.72
N ALA A 99 18.20 28.13 29.91
CA ALA A 99 19.35 29.00 30.08
C ALA A 99 19.59 29.71 28.74
N CYS A 100 19.60 31.04 28.77
CA CYS A 100 19.67 31.84 27.55
C CYS A 100 20.93 32.69 27.53
N SER A 101 21.50 32.83 26.33
CA SER A 101 22.47 33.88 26.00
C SER A 101 21.98 34.69 24.80
N ALA A 102 22.76 35.67 24.36
CA ALA A 102 22.46 36.46 23.17
C ALA A 102 22.36 35.61 21.88
N GLU A 103 23.01 34.45 21.84
CA GLU A 103 23.16 33.64 20.61
C GLU A 103 22.41 32.30 20.65
N ARG A 104 22.11 31.76 21.85
CA ARG A 104 21.50 30.42 21.98
C ARG A 104 20.55 30.31 23.16
N ILE A 105 19.59 29.40 23.02
CA ILE A 105 18.67 29.00 24.08
C ILE A 105 18.93 27.54 24.38
N LEU A 106 19.24 27.24 25.63
CA LEU A 106 19.41 25.90 26.16
C LEU A 106 18.17 25.52 26.97
N PHE A 107 17.72 24.28 26.83
CA PHE A 107 16.52 23.74 27.45
C PHE A 107 16.81 22.43 28.16
N TYR A 108 16.14 22.23 29.29
CA TYR A 108 16.19 21.02 30.09
C TYR A 108 14.81 20.68 30.66
N ASP A 109 14.41 19.41 30.58
CA ASP A 109 13.17 18.89 31.18
C ASP A 109 13.54 17.94 32.33
N ASN A 110 13.16 18.30 33.56
CA ASN A 110 13.40 17.48 34.76
C ASN A 110 12.67 16.13 34.72
N ALA A 111 11.68 15.95 33.83
CA ALA A 111 10.99 14.68 33.65
C ALA A 111 11.75 13.67 32.77
N TRP A 112 12.78 14.10 32.02
CA TRP A 112 13.56 13.19 31.17
C TRP A 112 14.32 12.14 32.00
N ARG A 113 14.46 10.93 31.44
CA ARG A 113 15.16 9.80 32.06
C ARG A 113 16.11 9.13 31.05
N GLY A 114 17.17 8.51 31.52
CA GLY A 114 18.18 7.82 30.70
C GLY A 114 19.49 8.60 30.49
N LEU A 115 20.36 8.11 29.62
CA LEU A 115 21.72 8.64 29.38
C LEU A 115 21.70 10.13 28.95
N ASP A 116 20.72 10.53 28.14
CA ASP A 116 20.58 11.90 27.63
C ASP A 116 19.82 12.83 28.60
N ALA A 117 19.32 12.34 29.75
CA ALA A 117 18.51 13.11 30.69
C ALA A 117 19.31 14.09 31.56
N GLY A 118 20.63 14.13 31.39
CA GLY A 118 21.54 14.96 32.17
C GLY A 118 22.00 16.25 31.49
N GLU A 119 21.63 16.48 30.23
CA GLU A 119 22.23 17.53 29.42
C GLU A 119 21.22 18.57 28.95
N PHE A 120 21.63 19.83 28.99
CA PHE A 120 20.89 20.92 28.37
C PHE A 120 21.01 20.81 26.85
N LYS A 121 19.89 20.91 26.14
CA LYS A 121 19.83 20.83 24.68
C LYS A 121 19.50 22.19 24.08
N GLN A 122 20.15 22.51 22.96
CA GLN A 122 19.85 23.74 22.24
C GLN A 122 18.46 23.68 21.60
N VAL A 123 17.69 24.75 21.73
CA VAL A 123 16.36 24.92 21.13
C VAL A 123 16.23 26.26 20.43
N THR A 124 15.29 26.34 19.49
CA THR A 124 14.99 27.57 18.75
C THR A 124 13.89 28.41 19.41
N ASN A 125 12.98 27.78 20.16
CA ASN A 125 11.74 28.39 20.65
C ASN A 125 11.44 28.07 22.12
N PHE A 126 10.69 28.98 22.76
CA PHE A 126 10.08 28.74 24.07
C PHE A 126 8.75 27.98 23.91
N MET A 127 8.23 27.43 25.01
CA MET A 127 6.88 26.84 25.04
C MET A 127 5.85 27.85 25.52
N SER A 128 4.63 27.75 24.99
CA SER A 128 3.48 28.48 25.55
C SER A 128 3.01 27.86 26.87
N LEU A 129 2.19 28.59 27.63
CA LEU A 129 1.56 28.08 28.85
C LEU A 129 0.75 26.81 28.59
N GLU A 130 0.00 26.76 27.48
CA GLU A 130 -0.81 25.61 27.10
C GLU A 130 0.05 24.38 26.80
N GLU A 131 1.18 24.55 26.12
CA GLU A 131 2.10 23.46 25.79
C GLU A 131 2.78 22.89 27.05
N MET A 132 3.20 23.76 27.97
CA MET A 132 3.77 23.33 29.25
C MET A 132 2.76 22.55 30.09
N LYS A 133 1.52 23.06 30.20
CA LYS A 133 0.44 22.38 30.93
C LYS A 133 0.12 21.01 30.36
N LEU A 134 0.00 20.92 29.03
CA LEU A 134 -0.24 19.66 28.34
C LEU A 134 0.85 18.63 28.68
N LYS A 135 2.13 19.01 28.61
CA LYS A 135 3.22 18.09 28.95
C LYS A 135 3.14 17.65 30.40
N VAL A 136 2.87 18.56 31.35
CA VAL A 136 2.66 18.22 32.77
C VAL A 136 1.54 17.22 32.96
N GLU A 137 0.41 17.39 32.26
CA GLU A 137 -0.71 16.45 32.30
C GLU A 137 -0.32 15.07 31.73
N GLN A 138 0.37 15.04 30.58
CA GLN A 138 0.90 13.80 29.99
C GLN A 138 1.78 13.04 30.99
N GLN A 139 2.66 13.73 31.71
CA GLN A 139 3.52 13.11 32.73
C GLN A 139 2.72 12.54 33.90
N LYS A 140 1.67 13.23 34.35
CA LYS A 140 0.76 12.71 35.38
C LYS A 140 0.08 11.42 34.89
N LYS A 141 -0.33 11.36 33.63
CA LYS A 141 -0.91 10.15 33.01
C LYS A 141 0.11 9.01 32.92
N ILE A 142 1.34 9.29 32.52
CA ILE A 142 2.45 8.32 32.51
C ILE A 142 2.66 7.74 33.91
N ALA A 143 2.74 8.60 34.93
CA ALA A 143 2.96 8.20 36.32
C ALA A 143 1.79 7.40 36.93
N SER A 144 0.56 7.58 36.41
CA SER A 144 -0.62 6.85 36.89
C SER A 144 -0.58 5.35 36.59
N ASN A 145 0.36 4.87 35.75
CA ASN A 145 0.56 3.47 35.38
C ASN A 145 -0.69 2.71 34.93
N LYS A 146 -1.75 3.41 34.49
CA LYS A 146 -2.94 2.78 33.91
C LYS A 146 -2.57 1.96 32.68
N GLU A 147 -3.22 0.81 32.53
CA GLU A 147 -3.12 0.01 31.32
C GLU A 147 -3.69 0.80 30.13
N ILE A 148 -2.97 0.75 29.00
CA ILE A 148 -3.36 1.47 27.80
C ILE A 148 -4.07 0.48 26.87
N PRO A 149 -5.33 0.73 26.51
CA PRO A 149 -6.05 -0.15 25.60
C PRO A 149 -5.41 -0.09 24.21
N ILE A 150 -5.15 -1.27 23.64
CA ILE A 150 -4.64 -1.41 22.28
C ILE A 150 -5.78 -1.90 21.40
N ASP A 151 -5.98 -1.24 20.26
CA ASP A 151 -7.03 -1.61 19.32
C ASP A 151 -6.64 -2.86 18.52
N THR A 152 -7.21 -4.00 18.90
CA THR A 152 -6.96 -5.31 18.28
C THR A 152 -7.51 -5.42 16.86
N THR A 153 -8.41 -4.54 16.45
CA THR A 153 -8.91 -4.50 15.06
C THR A 153 -7.87 -3.96 14.08
N ILE A 154 -6.93 -3.14 14.57
CA ILE A 154 -5.84 -2.58 13.77
C ILE A 154 -4.62 -3.51 13.80
N ALA A 155 -4.20 -3.94 14.99
CA ALA A 155 -3.03 -4.78 15.18
C ALA A 155 -3.23 -5.75 16.34
N GLY A 156 -2.74 -6.99 16.20
CA GLY A 156 -2.76 -7.99 17.27
C GLY A 156 -3.97 -8.93 17.29
N GLY A 157 -5.08 -8.55 16.66
CA GLY A 157 -6.28 -9.38 16.58
C GLY A 157 -6.10 -10.65 15.73
N PHE A 158 -7.19 -11.41 15.64
CA PHE A 158 -7.26 -12.66 14.88
C PHE A 158 -7.08 -12.42 13.38
N ASP A 159 -6.11 -13.08 12.78
CA ASP A 159 -5.91 -13.11 11.33
C ASP A 159 -6.56 -14.35 10.72
N PRO A 160 -7.67 -14.24 9.97
CA PRO A 160 -8.31 -15.40 9.33
C PRO A 160 -7.43 -16.04 8.25
N THR A 161 -6.43 -15.31 7.73
CA THR A 161 -5.46 -15.80 6.74
C THR A 161 -4.50 -16.81 7.36
N VAL A 162 -4.16 -16.64 8.62
CA VAL A 162 -3.22 -17.53 9.34
C VAL A 162 -3.96 -18.44 10.32
N GLY A 163 -5.19 -18.09 10.69
CA GLY A 163 -6.00 -18.80 11.69
C GLY A 163 -5.50 -18.59 13.11
N LYS A 164 -4.80 -17.47 13.38
CA LYS A 164 -4.19 -17.17 14.68
C LYS A 164 -4.20 -15.67 14.98
N GLU A 165 -4.12 -15.32 16.26
CA GLU A 165 -3.89 -13.95 16.70
C GLU A 165 -2.43 -13.52 16.46
N ARG A 166 -2.24 -12.27 16.02
CA ARG A 166 -0.91 -11.70 15.80
C ARG A 166 -0.32 -11.16 17.11
N HIS A 167 -0.18 -12.05 18.10
CA HIS A 167 0.22 -11.71 19.48
C HIS A 167 1.48 -10.81 19.54
N TYR A 168 2.42 -11.03 18.63
CA TYR A 168 3.69 -10.29 18.56
C TYR A 168 3.48 -8.79 18.30
N GLN A 169 2.41 -8.39 17.62
CA GLN A 169 2.09 -6.98 17.43
C GLN A 169 1.68 -6.32 18.75
N LEU A 170 0.88 -7.02 19.58
CA LEU A 170 0.50 -6.53 20.91
C LEU A 170 1.70 -6.49 21.85
N GLN A 171 2.53 -7.52 21.84
CA GLN A 171 3.78 -7.56 22.61
C GLN A 171 4.67 -6.37 22.24
N CYS A 172 4.89 -6.15 20.93
CA CYS A 172 5.65 -5.01 20.43
C CYS A 172 5.11 -3.67 20.94
N ILE A 173 3.80 -3.44 20.81
CA ILE A 173 3.18 -2.17 21.21
C ILE A 173 3.31 -1.98 22.73
N ARG A 174 3.07 -3.02 23.53
CA ARG A 174 3.22 -2.97 25.00
C ARG A 174 4.65 -2.65 25.41
N THR A 175 5.64 -3.34 24.86
CA THR A 175 7.06 -3.09 25.13
C THR A 175 7.45 -1.64 24.83
N ILE A 176 7.02 -1.10 23.68
CA ILE A 176 7.34 0.29 23.32
C ILE A 176 6.61 1.30 24.20
N ILE A 177 5.35 1.05 24.58
CA ILE A 177 4.63 1.89 25.54
C ILE A 177 5.30 1.88 26.91
N GLU A 178 5.77 0.72 27.39
CA GLU A 178 6.50 0.59 28.64
C GLU A 178 7.82 1.37 28.59
N ASN A 179 8.60 1.21 27.52
CA ASN A 179 9.83 1.96 27.30
C ASN A 179 9.58 3.47 27.20
N TYR A 180 8.51 3.89 26.52
CA TYR A 180 8.09 5.28 26.45
C TYR A 180 7.75 5.83 27.85
N LYS A 181 6.96 5.09 28.64
CA LYS A 181 6.62 5.45 30.03
C LYS A 181 7.85 5.48 30.94
N ALA A 182 8.83 4.61 30.71
CA ALA A 182 10.10 4.61 31.42
C ALA A 182 11.01 5.80 31.05
N GLY A 183 10.64 6.57 30.01
CA GLY A 183 11.37 7.75 29.54
C GLY A 183 12.50 7.43 28.57
N LYS A 184 12.54 6.22 27.98
CA LYS A 184 13.54 5.85 26.99
C LYS A 184 13.40 6.73 25.74
N GLN A 185 14.48 7.39 25.33
CA GLN A 185 14.46 8.38 24.25
C GLN A 185 14.66 7.78 22.85
N LYS A 186 15.32 6.64 22.76
CA LYS A 186 15.69 6.01 21.48
C LYS A 186 15.28 4.55 21.56
N MET A 187 14.47 4.11 20.60
CA MET A 187 13.93 2.75 20.55
C MET A 187 13.98 2.21 19.12
N LEU A 188 14.21 0.91 18.97
CA LEU A 188 14.24 0.23 17.68
C LEU A 188 13.36 -1.02 17.67
N ILE A 189 12.54 -1.15 16.63
CA ILE A 189 11.69 -2.31 16.37
C ILE A 189 12.20 -3.00 15.11
N HIS A 190 12.64 -4.25 15.26
CA HIS A 190 12.97 -5.12 14.15
C HIS A 190 11.82 -6.08 13.88
N MET A 191 11.16 -5.91 12.73
CA MET A 191 10.05 -6.76 12.29
C MET A 191 10.19 -7.09 10.81
N ALA A 192 10.25 -8.37 10.47
CA ALA A 192 10.36 -8.81 9.08
C ALA A 192 9.22 -8.28 8.18
N THR A 193 9.51 -8.17 6.89
CA THR A 193 8.52 -7.78 5.88
C THR A 193 7.39 -8.81 5.83
N GLY A 194 6.14 -8.32 5.77
CA GLY A 194 4.94 -9.17 5.80
C GLY A 194 4.28 -9.29 7.17
N LEU A 195 4.97 -8.93 8.26
CA LEU A 195 4.42 -9.03 9.63
C LEU A 195 3.56 -7.83 10.08
N GLY A 196 3.36 -6.84 9.21
CA GLY A 196 2.46 -5.72 9.46
C GLY A 196 3.06 -4.55 10.27
N LYS A 197 4.34 -4.23 10.06
CA LYS A 197 5.05 -3.06 10.67
C LYS A 197 4.19 -1.79 10.72
N THR A 198 3.66 -1.36 9.57
CA THR A 198 2.84 -0.15 9.46
C THR A 198 1.57 -0.24 10.32
N ARG A 199 0.88 -1.40 10.36
CA ARG A 199 -0.30 -1.58 11.22
C ARG A 199 0.05 -1.55 12.71
N THR A 200 1.17 -2.15 13.10
CA THR A 200 1.69 -2.07 14.47
C THR A 200 1.97 -0.61 14.86
N ALA A 201 2.60 0.16 13.97
CA ALA A 201 2.88 1.57 14.19
C ALA A 201 1.60 2.43 14.31
N VAL A 202 0.62 2.21 13.42
CA VAL A 202 -0.69 2.90 13.50
C VAL A 202 -1.41 2.59 14.82
N ALA A 203 -1.41 1.33 15.26
CA ALA A 203 -2.02 0.94 16.53
C ALA A 203 -1.28 1.55 17.75
N LEU A 204 0.06 1.60 17.73
CA LEU A 204 0.86 2.31 18.74
C LEU A 204 0.48 3.80 18.80
N VAL A 205 0.43 4.47 17.64
CA VAL A 205 0.06 5.88 17.53
C VAL A 205 -1.34 6.12 18.08
N LYS A 206 -2.32 5.29 17.69
CA LYS A 206 -3.69 5.38 18.21
C LYS A 206 -3.73 5.24 19.73
N ALA A 207 -3.03 4.24 20.27
CA ALA A 207 -2.98 3.99 21.71
C ALA A 207 -2.43 5.20 22.49
N LEU A 208 -1.36 5.83 21.99
CA LEU A 208 -0.76 7.01 22.61
C LEU A 208 -1.63 8.27 22.51
N LEU A 209 -2.28 8.50 21.37
CA LEU A 209 -3.16 9.65 21.16
C LEU A 209 -4.44 9.56 21.99
N VAL A 210 -5.14 8.42 21.95
CA VAL A 210 -6.40 8.20 22.68
C VAL A 210 -6.18 8.21 24.19
N SER A 211 -5.05 7.70 24.66
CA SER A 211 -4.68 7.76 26.09
C SER A 211 -4.19 9.14 26.53
N GLY A 212 -4.07 10.10 25.60
CA GLY A 212 -3.56 11.43 25.84
C GLY A 212 -2.11 11.45 26.34
N LEU A 213 -1.31 10.45 25.95
CA LEU A 213 0.13 10.41 26.23
C LEU A 213 0.93 11.22 25.21
N ALA A 214 0.42 11.34 23.98
CA ALA A 214 0.97 12.18 22.92
C ALA A 214 -0.14 13.03 22.32
N LYS A 215 0.20 14.23 21.83
CA LYS A 215 -0.71 15.11 21.09
C LYS A 215 -0.30 15.22 19.62
N ARG A 216 1.00 15.27 19.34
CA ARG A 216 1.54 15.43 17.98
C ARG A 216 2.60 14.38 17.71
N ILE A 217 2.41 13.58 16.67
CA ILE A 217 3.32 12.52 16.26
C ILE A 217 3.80 12.78 14.83
N LEU A 218 5.10 12.65 14.62
CA LEU A 218 5.73 12.71 13.31
C LEU A 218 6.01 11.29 12.82
N PHE A 219 5.42 10.91 11.69
CA PHE A 219 5.68 9.65 11.00
C PHE A 219 6.50 9.91 9.74
N VAL A 220 7.74 9.48 9.74
CA VAL A 220 8.71 9.72 8.66
C VAL A 220 8.82 8.49 7.79
N VAL A 221 8.79 8.70 6.48
CA VAL A 221 8.92 7.64 5.47
C VAL A 221 9.95 8.00 4.41
N ASP A 222 10.48 6.99 3.74
CA ASP A 222 11.49 7.16 2.68
C ASP A 222 10.90 7.70 1.36
N ARG A 223 9.65 7.33 1.02
CA ARG A 223 9.08 7.59 -0.33
C ARG A 223 7.69 8.18 -0.29
N ARG A 224 7.36 9.01 -1.28
CA ARG A 224 6.02 9.62 -1.45
C ARG A 224 4.88 8.60 -1.49
N MET A 225 5.08 7.46 -2.18
CA MET A 225 4.08 6.38 -2.25
C MET A 225 3.77 5.81 -0.87
N LEU A 226 4.78 5.64 -0.01
CA LEU A 226 4.61 5.18 1.37
C LEU A 226 3.92 6.24 2.23
N ALA A 227 4.20 7.53 1.99
CA ALA A 227 3.53 8.63 2.68
C ALA A 227 2.02 8.61 2.41
N LYS A 228 1.66 8.51 1.12
CA LYS A 228 0.27 8.41 0.68
C LYS A 228 -0.42 7.20 1.30
N GLN A 229 0.19 6.01 1.20
CA GLN A 229 -0.36 4.78 1.79
C GLN A 229 -0.54 4.88 3.31
N SER A 230 0.42 5.50 4.01
CA SER A 230 0.34 5.67 5.46
C SER A 230 -0.81 6.58 5.86
N VAL A 231 -1.12 7.61 5.07
CA VAL A 231 -2.28 8.50 5.32
C VAL A 231 -3.58 7.81 4.94
N ASP A 232 -3.69 7.34 3.70
CA ASP A 232 -4.95 6.89 3.10
C ASP A 232 -5.41 5.53 3.65
N ASP A 233 -4.49 4.58 3.83
CA ASP A 233 -4.81 3.20 4.25
C ASP A 233 -4.48 2.94 5.74
N GLY A 234 -3.49 3.66 6.28
CA GLY A 234 -2.98 3.46 7.64
C GLY A 234 -3.69 4.30 8.69
N PHE A 235 -3.33 5.57 8.78
CA PHE A 235 -3.82 6.50 9.81
C PHE A 235 -5.28 6.88 9.64
N ALA A 236 -5.88 6.69 8.46
CA ALA A 236 -7.32 6.77 8.26
C ALA A 236 -8.13 5.79 9.16
N LEU A 237 -7.50 4.73 9.68
CA LEU A 237 -8.12 3.79 10.63
C LEU A 237 -8.24 4.34 12.06
N ILE A 238 -7.64 5.50 12.34
CA ILE A 238 -7.73 6.17 13.64
C ILE A 238 -9.04 6.97 13.72
N SER A 239 -9.53 7.22 14.94
CA SER A 239 -10.73 8.04 15.18
C SER A 239 -10.68 9.37 14.41
N ARG A 240 -11.84 9.84 13.94
CA ARG A 240 -11.99 11.15 13.27
C ARG A 240 -11.50 12.33 14.13
N GLU A 241 -11.39 12.15 15.44
CA GLU A 241 -10.87 13.14 16.37
C GLU A 241 -9.36 13.40 16.23
N HIS A 242 -8.61 12.42 15.71
CA HIS A 242 -7.17 12.54 15.50
C HIS A 242 -6.86 12.57 14.01
N THR A 243 -6.72 13.78 13.47
CA THR A 243 -6.48 13.97 12.04
C THR A 243 -5.03 13.65 11.66
N SER A 244 -4.87 12.97 10.53
CA SER A 244 -3.57 12.77 9.86
C SER A 244 -3.45 13.65 8.63
N SER A 245 -2.24 14.13 8.33
CA SER A 245 -1.98 14.93 7.15
C SER A 245 -0.60 14.64 6.57
N TRP A 246 -0.51 14.52 5.25
CA TRP A 246 0.76 14.49 4.55
C TRP A 246 1.33 15.91 4.46
N ILE A 247 2.49 16.13 5.09
CA ILE A 247 3.19 17.41 5.05
C ILE A 247 4.11 17.50 3.82
N THR A 248 3.99 18.62 3.13
CA THR A 248 4.86 19.07 2.04
C THR A 248 5.57 20.35 2.45
N THR A 249 6.54 20.80 1.66
CA THR A 249 7.30 22.03 1.93
C THR A 249 6.42 23.28 2.07
N SER A 250 5.24 23.31 1.43
CA SER A 250 4.36 24.47 1.39
C SER A 250 3.18 24.43 2.36
N ASN A 251 2.82 23.27 2.91
CA ASN A 251 1.54 23.10 3.59
C ASN A 251 1.63 22.99 5.13
N PHE A 252 2.83 22.93 5.70
CA PHE A 252 3.04 22.72 7.14
C PHE A 252 2.24 23.72 8.00
N ARG A 253 2.29 25.02 7.67
CA ARG A 253 1.58 26.07 8.43
C ARG A 253 0.06 25.85 8.45
N ALA A 254 -0.52 25.45 7.32
CA ALA A 254 -1.96 25.21 7.21
C ALA A 254 -2.40 23.91 7.91
N ARG A 255 -1.50 22.94 8.04
CA ARG A 255 -1.79 21.61 8.62
C ARG A 255 -1.23 21.42 10.03
N LYS A 256 -0.68 22.48 10.65
CA LYS A 256 -0.04 22.46 11.98
C LYS A 256 -0.89 21.85 13.10
N HIS A 257 -2.22 21.89 12.98
CA HIS A 257 -3.15 21.39 13.98
C HIS A 257 -3.43 19.88 13.89
N ALA A 258 -2.93 19.19 12.85
CA ALA A 258 -3.10 17.75 12.74
C ALA A 258 -2.34 17.02 13.86
N SER A 259 -2.93 15.94 14.38
CA SER A 259 -2.30 15.12 15.43
C SER A 259 -1.17 14.26 14.86
N ILE A 260 -1.27 13.88 13.58
CA ILE A 260 -0.32 12.99 12.92
C ILE A 260 0.19 13.67 11.65
N HIS A 261 1.50 13.91 11.60
CA HIS A 261 2.18 14.43 10.43
C HIS A 261 2.93 13.30 9.74
N VAL A 262 2.53 12.98 8.50
CA VAL A 262 3.25 12.03 7.66
C VAL A 262 4.16 12.80 6.73
N VAL A 263 5.46 12.53 6.72
CA VAL A 263 6.44 13.34 5.98
C VAL A 263 7.47 12.44 5.30
N VAL A 264 7.83 12.77 4.07
CA VAL A 264 8.97 12.15 3.39
C VAL A 264 10.26 12.74 3.93
N ILE A 265 11.27 11.92 4.21
CA ILE A 265 12.53 12.36 4.83
C ILE A 265 13.18 13.56 4.11
N ASP A 266 13.21 13.57 2.78
CA ASP A 266 13.77 14.68 1.99
C ASP A 266 12.98 15.98 2.18
N THR A 267 11.66 15.88 2.37
CA THR A 267 10.83 17.04 2.67
C THR A 267 11.10 17.55 4.08
N LEU A 268 11.28 16.64 5.04
CA LEU A 268 11.60 16.99 6.42
C LEU A 268 12.94 17.74 6.51
N GLU A 269 13.95 17.30 5.76
CA GLU A 269 15.26 17.98 5.68
C GLU A 269 15.13 19.46 5.32
N LEU A 270 14.23 19.80 4.39
CA LEU A 270 14.01 21.17 3.95
C LEU A 270 13.24 22.04 4.96
N ILE A 271 12.36 21.45 5.78
CA ILE A 271 11.45 22.21 6.65
C ILE A 271 11.74 22.09 8.15
N HIS A 272 12.62 21.18 8.58
CA HIS A 272 12.78 20.89 10.01
C HIS A 272 13.12 22.14 10.85
N SER A 273 13.95 23.04 10.32
CA SER A 273 14.33 24.30 10.97
C SER A 273 13.15 25.26 11.20
N ASP A 274 12.09 25.18 10.39
CA ASP A 274 10.87 25.98 10.54
C ASP A 274 9.92 25.41 11.60
N ILE A 275 10.15 24.16 12.04
CA ILE A 275 9.33 23.47 13.02
C ILE A 275 10.00 23.62 14.40
N PRO A 276 9.29 24.06 15.46
CA PRO A 276 9.87 24.15 16.79
C PRO A 276 10.39 22.79 17.31
N SER A 277 11.54 22.80 18.00
CA SER A 277 12.16 21.59 18.58
C SER A 277 11.24 20.77 19.48
N ASN A 278 10.33 21.43 20.21
CA ASN A 278 9.39 20.80 21.15
C ASN A 278 8.00 20.50 20.54
N PHE A 279 7.87 20.59 19.22
CA PHE A 279 6.58 20.51 18.55
C PHE A 279 5.96 19.10 18.60
N TYR A 280 6.77 18.06 18.40
CA TYR A 280 6.33 16.66 18.43
C TYR A 280 6.55 16.03 19.80
N ASP A 281 5.71 15.05 20.15
CA ASP A 281 5.82 14.23 21.36
C ASP A 281 6.41 12.84 21.08
N LEU A 282 6.43 12.42 19.81
CA LEU A 282 7.03 11.18 19.33
C LEU A 282 7.39 11.30 17.85
N ILE A 283 8.54 10.75 17.48
CA ILE A 283 8.93 10.50 16.08
C ILE A 283 8.95 9.00 15.84
N ILE A 284 8.33 8.57 14.73
CA ILE A 284 8.42 7.20 14.22
C ILE A 284 9.03 7.26 12.83
N VAL A 285 10.06 6.47 12.56
CA VAL A 285 10.75 6.42 11.27
C VAL A 285 10.58 5.04 10.67
N ASP A 286 9.85 4.93 9.57
CA ASP A 286 9.71 3.68 8.82
C ASP A 286 10.90 3.45 7.88
N GLU A 287 11.32 2.19 7.74
CA GLU A 287 12.54 1.77 7.03
C GLU A 287 13.76 2.64 7.41
N CYS A 288 13.97 2.81 8.72
CA CYS A 288 14.96 3.73 9.28
C CYS A 288 16.40 3.49 8.80
N HIS A 289 16.72 2.27 8.31
CA HIS A 289 18.04 1.95 7.76
C HIS A 289 18.41 2.70 6.47
N ARG A 290 17.41 3.18 5.70
CA ARG A 290 17.65 3.99 4.49
C ARG A 290 17.79 5.48 4.77
N SER A 291 17.60 5.88 6.02
CA SER A 291 17.36 7.27 6.39
C SER A 291 18.61 8.00 6.92
N ILE A 292 19.83 7.50 6.69
CA ILE A 292 21.01 8.03 7.39
C ILE A 292 22.14 8.42 6.44
N ASN A 293 22.17 9.71 6.15
CA ASN A 293 23.39 10.46 5.85
C ASN A 293 23.70 11.34 7.08
N VAL A 294 24.93 11.84 7.22
CA VAL A 294 25.37 12.71 8.33
C VAL A 294 24.41 13.89 8.56
N ASN A 295 23.87 14.49 7.50
CA ASN A 295 22.90 15.59 7.58
C ASN A 295 21.58 15.19 8.26
N ARG A 296 21.15 13.93 8.13
CA ARG A 296 19.85 13.47 8.65
C ARG A 296 19.87 13.24 10.16
N LYS A 297 21.05 13.04 10.76
CA LYS A 297 21.20 13.03 12.22
C LYS A 297 20.83 14.37 12.84
N LEU A 298 21.27 15.49 12.24
CA LEU A 298 20.92 16.84 12.69
C LEU A 298 19.40 17.06 12.72
N ILE A 299 18.68 16.55 11.72
CA ILE A 299 17.22 16.66 11.63
C ILE A 299 16.55 16.00 12.84
N PHE A 300 16.96 14.79 13.21
CA PHE A 300 16.36 14.08 14.34
C PHE A 300 16.80 14.63 15.69
N ASP A 301 18.02 15.16 15.79
CA ASP A 301 18.53 15.77 17.02
C ASP A 301 17.91 17.16 17.28
N HIS A 302 17.39 17.84 16.24
CA HIS A 302 16.61 19.07 16.38
C HIS A 302 15.31 18.88 17.17
N PHE A 303 14.67 17.72 17.07
CA PHE A 303 13.41 17.44 17.78
C PHE A 303 13.65 16.81 19.15
N LEU A 304 13.11 17.45 20.19
CA LEU A 304 13.28 17.03 21.58
C LEU A 304 12.16 16.10 22.04
N CYS A 305 12.12 14.91 21.44
CA CYS A 305 11.15 13.88 21.80
C CYS A 305 11.71 12.47 21.57
N PRO A 306 11.08 11.43 22.16
CA PRO A 306 11.45 10.05 21.90
C PRO A 306 11.31 9.70 20.41
N ARG A 307 12.19 8.82 19.94
CA ARG A 307 12.20 8.30 18.57
C ARG A 307 12.15 6.78 18.51
N VAL A 308 11.31 6.27 17.61
CA VAL A 308 11.11 4.85 17.35
C VAL A 308 11.47 4.55 15.90
N GLY A 309 12.50 3.73 15.69
CA GLY A 309 12.86 3.23 14.37
C GLY A 309 12.12 1.93 14.06
N LEU A 310 11.58 1.79 12.85
CA LEU A 310 11.05 0.53 12.34
C LEU A 310 11.99 0.02 11.25
N THR A 311 12.38 -1.24 11.32
CA THR A 311 13.20 -1.86 10.26
C THR A 311 12.82 -3.31 10.00
N ALA A 312 12.96 -3.73 8.75
CA ALA A 312 12.91 -5.14 8.34
C ALA A 312 14.25 -5.86 8.47
N THR A 313 15.36 -5.11 8.46
CA THR A 313 16.70 -5.64 8.28
C THR A 313 17.44 -5.74 9.63
N PRO A 314 18.02 -6.91 9.95
CA PRO A 314 18.82 -7.10 11.15
C PRO A 314 20.16 -6.34 11.06
N ARG A 315 20.81 -6.10 12.22
CA ARG A 315 22.16 -5.52 12.37
C ARG A 315 23.26 -6.32 11.66
N ILE A 316 23.02 -7.60 11.42
CA ILE A 316 24.03 -8.59 11.00
C ILE A 316 24.03 -8.68 9.47
N ALA A 317 24.57 -7.66 8.83
CA ALA A 317 25.28 -7.86 7.57
C ALA A 317 26.77 -7.79 7.91
N THR A 318 27.28 -8.73 8.71
CA THR A 318 28.71 -8.86 8.96
C THR A 318 29.39 -9.22 7.64
N PRO A 319 30.23 -8.35 7.05
CA PRO A 319 31.10 -8.76 5.97
C PRO A 319 32.12 -9.74 6.51
N LYS A 320 32.64 -10.61 5.65
CA LYS A 320 33.87 -11.35 5.96
C LYS A 320 34.99 -10.33 6.24
N GLU A 321 35.87 -10.65 7.20
CA GLU A 321 37.05 -9.84 7.46
C GLU A 321 37.80 -9.57 6.14
N GLY A 322 37.97 -8.29 5.79
CA GLY A 322 38.68 -7.87 4.57
C GLY A 322 37.83 -7.52 3.34
N THR A 323 36.50 -7.48 3.44
CA THR A 323 35.63 -6.97 2.36
C THR A 323 35.15 -5.53 2.64
N GLU A 324 35.27 -4.62 1.67
CA GLU A 324 34.70 -3.27 1.75
C GLU A 324 33.16 -3.35 1.92
N MET A 325 32.63 -2.61 2.89
CA MET A 325 31.20 -2.56 3.18
C MET A 325 30.49 -1.66 2.17
N ASP A 326 29.32 -2.09 1.68
CA ASP A 326 28.46 -1.25 0.87
C ASP A 326 27.91 -0.08 1.71
N GLU A 327 27.68 1.08 1.08
CA GLU A 327 27.20 2.30 1.77
C GLU A 327 25.86 2.04 2.48
N GLU A 328 25.01 1.19 1.92
CA GLU A 328 23.70 0.82 2.46
C GLU A 328 23.83 -0.01 3.77
N ASP A 329 24.83 -0.87 3.88
CA ASP A 329 25.07 -1.71 5.07
C ASP A 329 25.77 -0.91 6.19
N LEU A 330 26.61 0.07 5.83
CA LEU A 330 27.15 1.06 6.78
C LEU A 330 26.02 1.92 7.38
N ALA A 331 25.06 2.34 6.56
CA ALA A 331 23.88 3.09 7.02
C ALA A 331 23.02 2.29 8.00
N ILE A 332 22.90 0.95 7.83
CA ILE A 332 22.23 0.08 8.81
C ILE A 332 22.93 0.18 10.18
N ILE A 333 24.26 0.09 10.22
CA ILE A 333 25.02 0.13 11.48
C ILE A 333 24.83 1.47 12.20
N ASP A 334 24.92 2.58 11.48
CA ASP A 334 24.70 3.91 12.06
C ASP A 334 23.23 4.14 12.48
N THR A 335 22.29 3.44 11.85
CA THR A 335 20.88 3.44 12.25
C THR A 335 20.67 2.81 13.60
N TYR A 336 21.29 1.66 13.87
CA TYR A 336 21.17 1.02 15.17
C TYR A 336 21.74 1.92 16.29
N LYS A 337 22.83 2.64 16.03
CA LYS A 337 23.35 3.65 16.97
C LYS A 337 22.38 4.81 17.17
N LEU A 338 21.79 5.35 16.10
CA LEU A 338 20.86 6.48 16.17
C LEU A 338 19.63 6.16 17.03
N PHE A 339 19.17 4.91 17.00
CA PHE A 339 18.01 4.43 17.77
C PHE A 339 18.37 3.71 19.09
N GLY A 340 19.61 3.85 19.57
CA GLY A 340 19.99 3.44 20.93
C GLY A 340 20.34 1.97 21.10
N CYS A 341 20.59 1.25 20.01
CA CYS A 341 21.03 -0.15 19.99
C CYS A 341 22.57 -0.26 19.93
N GLU A 342 23.25 0.29 20.94
CA GLU A 342 24.71 0.20 21.06
C GLU A 342 25.15 -1.25 21.30
N THR A 343 24.43 -1.97 22.17
CA THR A 343 24.62 -3.40 22.49
C THR A 343 24.27 -4.35 21.33
N GLY A 344 23.47 -3.88 20.36
CA GLY A 344 23.15 -4.63 19.14
C GLY A 344 21.82 -5.35 19.11
N GLU A 345 21.05 -5.27 20.18
CA GLU A 345 19.71 -5.84 20.25
C GLU A 345 18.65 -4.74 20.12
N PRO A 346 17.65 -4.90 19.23
CA PRO A 346 16.51 -4.00 19.16
C PRO A 346 15.63 -4.15 20.42
N ASP A 347 14.85 -3.13 20.75
CA ASP A 347 13.87 -3.18 21.86
C ASP A 347 12.82 -4.27 21.68
N PHE A 348 12.50 -4.57 20.42
CA PHE A 348 11.62 -5.66 20.05
C PHE A 348 12.09 -6.30 18.75
N GLN A 349 12.19 -7.64 18.74
CA GLN A 349 12.56 -8.42 17.57
C GLN A 349 11.50 -9.47 17.25
N PHE A 350 11.06 -9.45 16.00
CA PHE A 350 10.29 -10.54 15.39
C PHE A 350 10.71 -10.68 13.92
N ASP A 351 11.75 -11.47 13.72
CA ASP A 351 12.40 -11.66 12.42
C ASP A 351 11.67 -12.68 11.53
N MET A 352 12.28 -12.96 10.38
CA MET A 352 11.72 -13.86 9.38
C MET A 352 11.72 -15.31 9.87
N ASP A 353 12.74 -15.73 10.60
CA ASP A 353 12.87 -17.10 11.12
C ASP A 353 11.76 -17.40 12.15
N ARG A 354 11.54 -16.47 13.08
CA ARG A 354 10.45 -16.55 14.03
C ARG A 354 9.09 -16.47 13.34
N GLY A 355 8.93 -15.60 12.34
CA GLY A 355 7.70 -15.48 11.57
C GLY A 355 7.33 -16.75 10.80
N ILE A 356 8.31 -17.45 10.22
CA ILE A 356 8.08 -18.71 9.49
C ILE A 356 7.81 -19.85 10.48
N SER A 357 8.58 -19.96 11.56
CA SER A 357 8.43 -21.04 12.56
C SER A 357 7.09 -20.98 13.31
N GLU A 358 6.63 -19.77 13.69
CA GLU A 358 5.33 -19.59 14.31
C GLU A 358 4.15 -19.66 13.30
N GLY A 359 4.46 -19.64 12.00
CA GLY A 359 3.51 -19.83 10.91
C GLY A 359 2.79 -18.57 10.44
N PHE A 360 3.34 -17.38 10.72
CA PHE A 360 2.83 -16.09 10.21
C PHE A 360 3.36 -15.75 8.82
N LEU A 361 4.51 -16.32 8.44
CA LEU A 361 5.14 -16.16 7.13
C LEU A 361 5.23 -17.50 6.40
N ALA A 362 5.24 -17.43 5.07
CA ALA A 362 5.39 -18.56 4.18
C ALA A 362 6.86 -19.03 4.14
N PRO A 363 7.14 -20.32 4.39
CA PRO A 363 8.45 -20.92 4.17
C PRO A 363 8.85 -20.90 2.69
N TYR A 364 10.15 -21.00 2.42
CA TYR A 364 10.69 -21.00 1.06
C TYR A 364 11.93 -21.84 0.89
N LYS A 365 12.22 -22.13 -0.38
CA LYS A 365 13.42 -22.86 -0.81
C LYS A 365 14.01 -22.22 -2.07
N PRO A 366 15.32 -21.93 -2.07
CA PRO A 366 16.03 -21.52 -3.27
C PRO A 366 16.33 -22.72 -4.18
N ILE A 367 16.25 -22.48 -5.49
CA ILE A 367 16.62 -23.38 -6.56
C ILE A 367 17.65 -22.64 -7.42
N GLU A 368 18.85 -23.18 -7.46
CA GLU A 368 19.97 -22.62 -8.22
C GLU A 368 19.90 -23.11 -9.68
N LEU A 369 19.83 -22.16 -10.61
CA LEU A 369 19.63 -22.35 -12.05
C LEU A 369 20.69 -21.58 -12.84
N LEU A 370 21.97 -21.86 -12.53
CA LEU A 370 23.09 -21.15 -13.14
C LEU A 370 23.20 -21.44 -14.64
N SER A 371 23.43 -20.40 -15.42
CA SER A 371 23.78 -20.55 -16.85
C SER A 371 25.24 -20.98 -17.02
N SER A 372 25.55 -21.62 -18.16
CA SER A 372 26.94 -21.97 -18.53
C SER A 372 27.86 -20.74 -18.56
N LEU A 373 27.33 -19.56 -18.91
CA LEU A 373 28.08 -18.30 -18.90
C LEU A 373 28.60 -17.91 -17.51
N ILE A 374 27.88 -18.29 -16.45
CA ILE A 374 28.25 -17.98 -15.07
C ILE A 374 29.35 -18.95 -14.62
N GLN A 375 29.19 -20.22 -14.96
CA GLN A 375 30.21 -21.25 -14.71
C GLN A 375 31.52 -20.91 -15.46
N GLU A 376 31.43 -20.48 -16.72
CA GLU A 376 32.59 -20.02 -17.51
C GLU A 376 33.31 -18.81 -16.90
N ALA A 377 32.56 -17.89 -16.27
CA ALA A 377 33.13 -16.73 -15.59
C ALA A 377 33.93 -17.13 -14.34
N GLU A 378 33.39 -18.04 -13.53
CA GLU A 378 34.06 -18.61 -12.36
C GLU A 378 35.34 -19.37 -12.77
N GLU A 379 35.26 -20.23 -13.79
CA GLU A 379 36.39 -20.99 -14.33
C GLU A 379 37.49 -20.08 -14.91
N SER A 380 37.11 -18.94 -15.49
CA SER A 380 38.04 -17.94 -16.04
C SER A 380 38.70 -17.06 -14.97
N GLY A 381 38.40 -17.25 -13.69
CA GLY A 381 38.94 -16.46 -12.58
C GLY A 381 38.56 -14.98 -12.64
N ILE A 382 37.40 -14.67 -13.23
CA ILE A 382 36.78 -13.35 -13.24
C ILE A 382 35.69 -13.38 -12.16
N SER A 383 35.78 -12.48 -11.17
CA SER A 383 34.70 -12.37 -10.18
C SER A 383 33.40 -11.98 -10.90
N PHE A 384 32.36 -12.76 -10.64
CA PHE A 384 31.04 -12.61 -11.24
C PHE A 384 30.36 -11.28 -10.86
N ASP A 385 30.77 -10.65 -9.75
CA ASP A 385 30.24 -9.34 -9.33
C ASP A 385 30.47 -8.26 -10.37
N HIS A 386 31.67 -8.25 -10.95
CA HIS A 386 32.03 -7.31 -11.98
C HIS A 386 31.29 -7.59 -13.29
N VAL A 387 30.73 -8.81 -13.45
CA VAL A 387 29.96 -9.17 -14.64
C VAL A 387 28.59 -8.47 -14.64
N LEU A 388 28.08 -8.16 -13.45
CA LEU A 388 26.71 -7.70 -13.26
C LEU A 388 26.58 -6.30 -12.66
N ASP A 389 27.68 -5.69 -12.21
CA ASP A 389 27.66 -4.34 -11.67
C ASP A 389 27.64 -3.28 -12.81
N PRO A 390 26.57 -2.47 -12.94
CA PRO A 390 26.51 -1.41 -13.96
C PRO A 390 27.42 -0.22 -13.66
N GLN A 391 27.83 -0.04 -12.40
CA GLN A 391 28.52 1.15 -11.89
C GLN A 391 30.03 0.97 -11.85
N GLU A 392 30.53 -0.23 -11.55
CA GLU A 392 31.96 -0.55 -11.44
C GLU A 392 32.70 -0.78 -12.77
N LYS A 393 32.27 -0.14 -13.86
CA LYS A 393 32.83 -0.44 -15.20
C LYS A 393 34.36 -0.32 -15.31
N TYR A 394 35.08 0.34 -14.39
CA TYR A 394 36.52 0.60 -14.58
C TYR A 394 37.43 0.58 -13.32
N THR A 395 37.03 0.05 -12.16
CA THR A 395 37.83 0.21 -10.91
C THR A 395 38.48 -1.06 -10.39
N ILE A 396 39.00 -1.94 -11.25
CA ILE A 396 39.79 -3.10 -10.79
C ILE A 396 41.09 -3.16 -11.58
N ALA A 397 42.18 -3.48 -10.89
CA ALA A 397 43.49 -3.82 -11.46
C ALA A 397 43.46 -5.18 -12.19
N LEU A 398 42.45 -5.42 -13.03
CA LEU A 398 42.41 -6.54 -13.96
C LEU A 398 43.27 -6.21 -15.18
N GLY A 399 44.11 -7.16 -15.62
CA GLY A 399 44.88 -7.04 -16.87
C GLY A 399 43.95 -6.88 -18.09
N GLU A 400 44.46 -6.32 -19.18
CA GLU A 400 43.68 -5.97 -20.37
C GLU A 400 42.88 -7.14 -20.95
N GLU A 401 43.45 -8.36 -20.96
CA GLU A 401 42.74 -9.57 -21.42
C GLU A 401 41.52 -9.91 -20.56
N LYS A 402 41.62 -9.75 -19.23
CA LYS A 402 40.50 -10.03 -18.32
C LYS A 402 39.40 -8.97 -18.42
N LYS A 403 39.77 -7.71 -18.68
CA LYS A 403 38.81 -6.62 -18.93
C LYS A 403 38.00 -6.85 -20.21
N LEU A 404 38.66 -7.24 -21.30
CA LEU A 404 37.98 -7.56 -22.56
C LEU A 404 37.00 -8.74 -22.41
N LYS A 405 37.42 -9.81 -21.72
CA LYS A 405 36.57 -10.96 -21.41
C LYS A 405 35.36 -10.57 -20.55
N LEU A 406 35.55 -9.70 -19.55
CA LEU A 406 34.47 -9.19 -18.70
C LEU A 406 33.41 -8.44 -19.52
N GLU A 407 33.82 -7.47 -20.35
CA GLU A 407 32.87 -6.71 -21.18
C GLU A 407 32.08 -7.62 -22.15
N GLN A 408 32.73 -8.64 -22.70
CA GLN A 408 32.07 -9.65 -23.54
C GLN A 408 31.06 -10.48 -22.74
N LEU A 409 31.40 -10.89 -21.52
CA LEU A 409 30.51 -11.63 -20.63
C LEU A 409 29.27 -10.80 -20.24
N ASN A 410 29.43 -9.50 -19.92
CA ASN A 410 28.30 -8.62 -19.55
C ASN A 410 27.32 -8.45 -20.72
N ARG A 411 27.85 -8.26 -21.93
CA ARG A 411 27.05 -8.20 -23.16
C ARG A 411 26.34 -9.52 -23.42
N LYS A 412 27.00 -10.66 -23.22
CA LYS A 412 26.38 -11.98 -23.36
C LYS A 412 25.31 -12.23 -22.29
N PHE A 413 25.51 -11.77 -21.05
CA PHE A 413 24.56 -11.93 -19.97
C PHE A 413 23.26 -11.16 -20.21
N ILE A 414 23.35 -9.90 -20.64
CA ILE A 414 22.18 -9.06 -20.96
C ILE A 414 21.66 -9.33 -22.38
N SER A 415 22.27 -10.30 -23.10
CA SER A 415 21.86 -10.62 -24.46
C SER A 415 20.43 -11.17 -24.50
N LYS A 416 19.77 -10.94 -25.64
CA LYS A 416 18.43 -11.49 -25.91
C LYS A 416 18.39 -13.02 -25.81
N GLU A 417 19.48 -13.68 -26.16
CA GLU A 417 19.60 -15.14 -26.10
C GLU A 417 19.57 -15.64 -24.65
N ASN A 418 20.33 -15.01 -23.75
CA ASN A 418 20.30 -15.36 -22.33
C ASN A 418 18.96 -15.02 -21.67
N CYS A 419 18.37 -13.87 -22.01
CA CYS A 419 17.02 -13.53 -21.54
C CYS A 419 15.98 -14.58 -21.97
N LEU A 420 16.11 -15.13 -23.18
CA LEU A 420 15.26 -16.21 -23.67
C LEU A 420 15.45 -17.51 -22.89
N ARG A 421 16.71 -17.88 -22.57
CA ARG A 421 16.99 -19.04 -21.71
C ARG A 421 16.39 -18.89 -20.33
N ILE A 422 16.52 -17.72 -19.70
CA ILE A 422 15.88 -17.43 -18.40
C ILE A 422 14.36 -17.59 -18.50
N ALA A 423 13.75 -17.09 -19.58
CA ALA A 423 12.31 -17.25 -19.82
C ALA A 423 11.88 -18.72 -20.02
N GLU A 424 12.68 -19.53 -20.71
CA GLU A 424 12.45 -20.96 -20.90
C GLU A 424 12.54 -21.72 -19.58
N GLU A 425 13.56 -21.45 -18.78
CA GLU A 425 13.75 -22.10 -17.48
C GLU A 425 12.67 -21.62 -16.48
N LEU A 426 12.25 -20.35 -16.54
CA LEU A 426 11.06 -19.87 -15.83
C LEU A 426 9.83 -20.70 -16.21
N LYS A 427 9.57 -20.94 -17.50
CA LYS A 427 8.41 -21.72 -17.95
C LYS A 427 8.46 -23.18 -17.50
N LYS A 428 9.65 -23.76 -17.39
CA LYS A 428 9.84 -25.12 -16.92
C LYS A 428 9.62 -25.28 -15.42
N ASN A 429 9.99 -24.27 -14.63
CA ASN A 429 9.91 -24.32 -13.16
C ASN A 429 8.65 -23.66 -12.57
N THR A 430 7.88 -22.93 -13.39
CA THR A 430 6.63 -22.27 -12.97
C THR A 430 5.42 -22.85 -13.69
N GLN A 431 4.23 -22.60 -13.16
CA GLN A 431 2.97 -22.94 -13.85
C GLN A 431 2.36 -21.68 -14.48
N TYR A 432 1.62 -21.87 -15.57
CA TYR A 432 0.94 -20.76 -16.24
C TYR A 432 -0.04 -20.08 -15.27
N GLY A 433 0.03 -18.74 -15.21
CA GLY A 433 -0.84 -17.94 -14.35
C GLY A 433 -0.32 -17.73 -12.93
N GLU A 434 0.81 -18.33 -12.56
CA GLU A 434 1.42 -18.08 -11.25
C GLU A 434 2.12 -16.71 -11.22
N LYS A 435 2.04 -16.04 -10.06
CA LYS A 435 2.63 -14.71 -9.88
C LYS A 435 4.12 -14.80 -9.60
N VAL A 436 4.93 -14.15 -10.44
CA VAL A 436 6.40 -14.12 -10.34
C VAL A 436 6.92 -12.69 -10.31
N ILE A 437 7.85 -12.40 -9.40
CA ILE A 437 8.65 -11.18 -9.42
C ILE A 437 10.07 -11.54 -9.87
N LEU A 438 10.52 -10.96 -10.99
CA LEU A 438 11.85 -11.19 -11.56
C LEU A 438 12.73 -9.94 -11.41
N PHE A 439 13.76 -10.03 -10.57
CA PHE A 439 14.70 -8.94 -10.32
C PHE A 439 15.82 -8.94 -11.34
N GLY A 440 15.94 -7.85 -12.10
CA GLY A 440 16.97 -7.66 -13.13
C GLY A 440 18.04 -6.64 -12.73
N VAL A 441 19.13 -6.63 -13.50
CA VAL A 441 20.31 -5.76 -13.29
C VAL A 441 20.04 -4.28 -13.61
N SER A 442 19.32 -4.00 -14.70
CA SER A 442 19.08 -2.64 -15.19
C SER A 442 17.69 -2.53 -15.82
N GLN A 443 17.24 -1.30 -16.06
CA GLN A 443 15.92 -1.08 -16.67
C GLN A 443 15.84 -1.68 -18.08
N ALA A 444 16.89 -1.50 -18.88
CA ALA A 444 17.01 -2.12 -20.20
C ALA A 444 16.96 -3.65 -20.11
N HIS A 445 17.64 -4.25 -19.13
CA HIS A 445 17.59 -5.69 -18.91
C HIS A 445 16.19 -6.16 -18.52
N CYS A 446 15.49 -5.45 -17.63
CA CYS A 446 14.12 -5.78 -17.22
C CYS A 446 13.14 -5.76 -18.41
N ILE A 447 13.28 -4.78 -19.31
CA ILE A 447 12.47 -4.69 -20.54
C ILE A 447 12.75 -5.90 -21.45
N GLU A 448 14.01 -6.26 -21.68
CA GLU A 448 14.36 -7.40 -22.52
C GLU A 448 13.92 -8.74 -21.90
N LEU A 449 14.02 -8.89 -20.58
CA LEU A 449 13.48 -10.05 -19.85
C LEU A 449 11.96 -10.17 -20.04
N ALA A 450 11.21 -9.07 -19.88
CA ALA A 450 9.77 -9.07 -20.09
C ALA A 450 9.40 -9.49 -21.52
N LYS A 451 10.11 -8.97 -22.53
CA LYS A 451 9.92 -9.38 -23.94
C LYS A 451 10.22 -10.87 -24.16
N ALA A 452 11.31 -11.37 -23.58
CA ALA A 452 11.68 -12.78 -23.69
C ALA A 452 10.64 -13.70 -23.05
N VAL A 453 10.16 -13.35 -21.85
CA VAL A 453 9.09 -14.08 -21.16
C VAL A 453 7.82 -14.09 -21.98
N ASN A 454 7.38 -12.92 -22.48
CA ASN A 454 6.19 -12.85 -23.34
C ASN A 454 6.33 -13.76 -24.56
N LYS A 455 7.47 -13.73 -25.27
CA LYS A 455 7.72 -14.61 -26.42
C LYS A 455 7.59 -16.12 -26.11
N VAL A 456 7.95 -16.54 -24.89
CA VAL A 456 7.97 -17.95 -24.49
C VAL A 456 6.61 -18.42 -23.93
N PHE A 457 5.91 -17.55 -23.21
CA PHE A 457 4.63 -17.86 -22.55
C PHE A 457 3.40 -17.53 -23.41
N GLU A 458 3.49 -16.54 -24.28
CA GLU A 458 2.35 -15.99 -25.02
C GLU A 458 2.75 -15.67 -26.48
N LYS A 459 2.18 -16.42 -27.44
CA LYS A 459 2.50 -16.23 -28.87
C LYS A 459 1.74 -15.06 -29.50
N ASP A 460 0.64 -14.63 -28.88
CA ASP A 460 -0.20 -13.53 -29.36
C ASP A 460 -0.02 -12.29 -28.47
N LEU A 461 0.62 -11.26 -29.02
CA LEU A 461 0.93 -9.99 -28.34
C LEU A 461 -0.07 -8.88 -28.71
N SER A 462 -1.29 -9.24 -29.13
CA SER A 462 -2.28 -8.27 -29.58
C SER A 462 -3.06 -7.60 -28.43
N GLU A 463 -3.16 -8.22 -27.26
CA GLU A 463 -3.92 -7.70 -26.11
C GLU A 463 -3.04 -7.32 -24.91
N LYS A 464 -3.27 -6.12 -24.38
CA LYS A 464 -2.64 -5.62 -23.15
C LYS A 464 -3.57 -5.76 -21.94
N PRO A 465 -3.06 -5.96 -20.71
CA PRO A 465 -1.64 -6.12 -20.36
C PRO A 465 -1.07 -7.49 -20.79
N TYR A 466 0.22 -7.52 -21.12
CA TYR A 466 0.88 -8.76 -21.54
C TYR A 466 1.07 -9.75 -20.38
N TYR A 467 1.44 -10.99 -20.68
CA TYR A 467 1.79 -12.00 -19.66
C TYR A 467 2.86 -11.49 -18.67
N ALA A 468 3.87 -10.78 -19.19
CA ALA A 468 4.95 -10.15 -18.44
C ALA A 468 5.08 -8.65 -18.75
N GLU A 469 5.26 -7.85 -17.71
CA GLU A 469 5.42 -6.38 -17.83
C GLU A 469 6.63 -5.91 -17.01
N ALA A 470 7.27 -4.83 -17.47
CA ALA A 470 8.42 -4.23 -16.77
C ALA A 470 7.97 -3.02 -15.94
N VAL A 471 8.33 -3.00 -14.65
CA VAL A 471 8.05 -1.89 -13.72
C VAL A 471 9.36 -1.18 -13.40
N ILE A 472 9.57 -0.04 -14.08
CA ILE A 472 10.80 0.78 -14.08
C ILE A 472 10.50 2.27 -13.80
N SER A 473 11.50 3.06 -13.41
CA SER A 473 11.26 4.37 -12.77
C SER A 473 10.75 5.46 -13.70
N GLU A 474 10.87 5.24 -15.01
CA GLU A 474 10.53 6.25 -16.03
C GLU A 474 9.02 6.46 -16.21
N ASN A 475 8.15 5.60 -15.66
CA ASN A 475 6.70 5.66 -15.93
C ASN A 475 5.80 5.44 -14.70
N ASN A 476 5.65 6.48 -13.86
CA ASN A 476 4.97 6.37 -12.56
C ASN A 476 3.46 6.03 -12.65
N GLU A 477 2.69 6.64 -13.57
CA GLU A 477 1.24 6.39 -13.68
C GLU A 477 0.93 4.97 -14.17
N LEU A 478 1.67 4.52 -15.20
CA LEU A 478 1.54 3.15 -15.70
C LEU A 478 1.92 2.13 -14.62
N ASN A 479 2.96 2.40 -13.83
CA ASN A 479 3.40 1.54 -12.76
C ASN A 479 2.34 1.35 -11.67
N GLU A 480 1.59 2.39 -11.31
CA GLU A 480 0.50 2.27 -10.33
C GLU A 480 -0.59 1.32 -10.84
N THR A 481 -0.98 1.47 -12.11
CA THR A 481 -1.97 0.62 -12.76
C THR A 481 -1.50 -0.83 -12.86
N LEU A 482 -0.26 -1.06 -13.32
CA LEU A 482 0.34 -2.39 -13.42
C LEU A 482 0.44 -3.07 -12.06
N LYS A 483 0.82 -2.34 -10.99
CA LYS A 483 0.85 -2.86 -9.62
C LYS A 483 -0.55 -3.26 -9.14
N ALA A 484 -1.56 -2.45 -9.42
CA ALA A 484 -2.95 -2.73 -9.05
C ALA A 484 -3.47 -4.00 -9.75
N TRP A 485 -3.17 -4.18 -11.03
CA TRP A 485 -3.50 -5.40 -11.77
C TRP A 485 -2.72 -6.61 -11.28
N PHE A 486 -1.41 -6.46 -11.05
CA PHE A 486 -0.55 -7.54 -10.57
C PHE A 486 -0.99 -8.08 -9.21
N LYS A 487 -1.53 -7.22 -8.34
CA LYS A 487 -2.08 -7.59 -7.02
C LYS A 487 -3.25 -8.59 -7.10
N LYS A 488 -3.99 -8.60 -8.21
CA LYS A 488 -5.13 -9.51 -8.40
C LYS A 488 -4.63 -10.89 -8.86
N PRO A 489 -5.01 -11.99 -8.18
CA PRO A 489 -4.45 -13.32 -8.45
C PRO A 489 -4.60 -13.82 -9.89
N TYR A 490 -5.77 -13.59 -10.51
CA TYR A 490 -6.14 -14.14 -11.81
C TYR A 490 -6.12 -13.11 -12.95
N GLN A 491 -5.45 -11.98 -12.74
CA GLN A 491 -5.37 -10.91 -13.72
C GLN A 491 -3.94 -10.73 -14.21
N LYS A 492 -3.74 -10.57 -15.52
CA LYS A 492 -2.44 -10.18 -16.10
C LYS A 492 -2.00 -8.79 -15.60
N PRO A 493 -0.70 -8.53 -15.44
CA PRO A 493 0.42 -9.43 -15.74
C PRO A 493 0.58 -10.55 -14.69
N TYR A 494 1.14 -11.68 -15.09
CA TYR A 494 1.49 -12.79 -14.19
C TYR A 494 2.97 -12.74 -13.78
N ILE A 495 3.82 -12.15 -14.60
CA ILE A 495 5.23 -11.94 -14.29
C ILE A 495 5.53 -10.45 -14.34
N VAL A 496 6.24 -9.93 -13.35
CA VAL A 496 6.73 -8.54 -13.39
C VAL A 496 8.24 -8.52 -13.25
N THR A 497 8.89 -7.80 -14.16
CA THR A 497 10.33 -7.55 -14.09
C THR A 497 10.60 -6.18 -13.45
N SER A 498 11.56 -6.10 -12.52
CA SER A 498 11.92 -4.83 -11.89
C SER A 498 13.37 -4.82 -11.43
N VAL A 499 13.95 -3.62 -11.32
CA VAL A 499 15.25 -3.43 -10.67
C VAL A 499 15.01 -3.23 -9.16
N ASP A 500 14.44 -2.07 -8.80
CA ASP A 500 14.28 -1.66 -7.39
C ASP A 500 12.86 -1.23 -6.99
N ILE A 501 11.93 -1.08 -7.93
CA ILE A 501 10.61 -0.49 -7.61
C ILE A 501 9.73 -1.47 -6.86
N LEU A 502 9.88 -2.77 -7.12
CA LEU A 502 9.17 -3.81 -6.40
C LEU A 502 9.89 -4.29 -5.15
N SER A 503 11.13 -3.84 -4.90
CA SER A 503 11.84 -4.18 -3.65
C SER A 503 11.20 -3.50 -2.44
N THR A 504 10.55 -2.33 -2.62
CA THR A 504 9.83 -1.60 -1.55
C THR A 504 8.39 -1.17 -1.91
N GLY A 505 7.49 -1.25 -0.93
CA GLY A 505 6.19 -0.58 -0.97
C GLY A 505 5.06 -1.25 -1.78
N VAL A 506 5.21 -2.49 -2.26
CA VAL A 506 4.10 -3.23 -2.89
C VAL A 506 3.73 -4.46 -2.07
N ASP A 507 2.42 -4.62 -1.81
CA ASP A 507 1.83 -5.72 -1.06
C ASP A 507 1.05 -6.66 -2.00
N ILE A 508 1.68 -7.78 -2.38
CA ILE A 508 1.12 -8.79 -3.29
C ILE A 508 1.20 -10.17 -2.60
N PRO A 509 0.17 -10.60 -1.85
CA PRO A 509 0.19 -11.87 -1.13
C PRO A 509 0.31 -13.11 -2.02
N CYS A 510 -0.18 -13.04 -3.26
CA CYS A 510 -0.26 -14.18 -4.18
C CYS A 510 1.05 -14.53 -4.92
N VAL A 511 2.17 -13.84 -4.65
CA VAL A 511 3.48 -14.11 -5.30
C VAL A 511 4.04 -15.47 -4.90
N ARG A 512 4.12 -16.43 -5.82
CA ARG A 512 4.59 -17.78 -5.53
C ARG A 512 6.05 -18.03 -5.90
N TYR A 513 6.62 -17.16 -6.74
CA TYR A 513 8.02 -17.25 -7.13
C TYR A 513 8.69 -15.88 -7.06
N ILE A 514 9.88 -15.86 -6.49
CA ILE A 514 10.83 -14.76 -6.63
C ILE A 514 11.96 -15.26 -7.52
N ALA A 515 12.37 -14.48 -8.50
CA ALA A 515 13.44 -14.83 -9.40
C ALA A 515 14.55 -13.78 -9.41
N PHE A 516 15.80 -14.21 -9.36
CA PHE A 516 16.98 -13.35 -9.39
C PHE A 516 17.73 -13.52 -10.71
N ALA A 517 17.76 -12.46 -11.51
CA ALA A 517 18.56 -12.33 -12.72
C ALA A 517 19.59 -11.19 -12.62
N GLY A 518 19.85 -10.69 -11.41
CA GLY A 518 20.85 -9.69 -11.11
C GLY A 518 21.36 -9.85 -9.68
N LEU A 519 22.59 -9.39 -9.43
CA LEU A 519 23.20 -9.42 -8.11
C LEU A 519 22.87 -8.17 -7.30
N THR A 520 22.95 -8.31 -5.99
CA THR A 520 23.02 -7.19 -5.06
C THR A 520 24.07 -7.49 -3.99
N LYS A 521 24.86 -6.48 -3.62
CA LYS A 521 25.85 -6.56 -2.54
C LYS A 521 25.19 -6.38 -1.17
N SER A 522 24.18 -5.51 -1.10
CA SER A 522 23.36 -5.22 0.10
C SER A 522 22.53 -6.41 0.57
N VAL A 523 22.83 -6.88 1.79
CA VAL A 523 22.06 -7.91 2.49
C VAL A 523 20.65 -7.40 2.81
N GLY A 524 20.54 -6.13 3.17
CA GLY A 524 19.26 -5.49 3.47
C GLY A 524 18.30 -5.54 2.28
N LYS A 525 18.80 -5.22 1.08
CA LYS A 525 18.04 -5.29 -0.17
C LYS A 525 17.63 -6.72 -0.52
N TYR A 526 18.51 -7.70 -0.32
CA TYR A 526 18.18 -9.11 -0.50
C TYR A 526 17.02 -9.57 0.40
N ILE A 527 17.10 -9.28 1.71
CA ILE A 527 16.04 -9.64 2.67
C ILE A 527 14.70 -8.98 2.31
N GLN A 528 14.72 -7.74 1.81
CA GLN A 528 13.51 -7.06 1.34
C GLN A 528 12.91 -7.71 0.10
N MET A 529 13.74 -8.12 -0.87
CA MET A 529 13.31 -8.83 -2.07
C MET A 529 12.65 -10.17 -1.69
N VAL A 530 13.34 -11.00 -0.90
CA VAL A 530 12.81 -12.29 -0.40
C VAL A 530 11.52 -12.08 0.39
N GLY A 531 11.47 -11.05 1.24
CA GLY A 531 10.29 -10.66 2.03
C GLY A 531 9.04 -10.30 1.23
N ARG A 532 9.12 -10.14 -0.11
CA ARG A 532 7.94 -9.97 -0.96
C ARG A 532 7.17 -11.28 -1.16
N GLY A 533 7.84 -12.43 -1.05
CA GLY A 533 7.24 -13.76 -1.22
C GLY A 533 6.75 -14.38 0.08
N THR A 534 7.16 -13.87 1.24
CA THR A 534 6.90 -14.48 2.57
C THR A 534 5.46 -14.33 3.07
N ARG A 535 4.58 -13.65 2.36
CA ARG A 535 3.17 -13.50 2.79
C ARG A 535 2.38 -14.78 2.51
N LEU A 536 1.58 -15.23 3.47
CA LEU A 536 0.65 -16.34 3.25
C LEU A 536 -0.59 -15.86 2.49
N ASP A 537 -1.12 -16.71 1.61
CA ASP A 537 -2.37 -16.44 0.91
C ASP A 537 -3.17 -17.74 0.69
N PRO A 538 -3.85 -18.26 1.72
CA PRO A 538 -4.66 -19.46 1.60
C PRO A 538 -5.82 -19.32 0.61
N LYS A 539 -6.28 -18.09 0.32
CA LYS A 539 -7.37 -17.86 -0.66
C LYS A 539 -6.94 -18.31 -2.05
N THR A 540 -5.68 -18.07 -2.40
CA THR A 540 -5.06 -18.56 -3.64
C THR A 540 -4.30 -19.87 -3.43
N GLY A 541 -4.47 -20.55 -2.30
CA GLY A 541 -3.80 -21.81 -2.02
C GLY A 541 -2.29 -21.73 -1.78
N LYS A 542 -1.76 -20.53 -1.50
CA LYS A 542 -0.34 -20.31 -1.25
C LYS A 542 0.00 -20.51 0.23
N PHE A 543 0.86 -21.49 0.49
CA PHE A 543 1.41 -21.83 1.80
C PHE A 543 2.94 -21.80 1.85
N SER A 544 3.62 -21.84 0.69
CA SER A 544 5.06 -21.64 0.53
C SER A 544 5.35 -20.87 -0.74
N PHE A 545 6.59 -20.43 -0.94
CA PHE A 545 7.05 -19.87 -2.21
C PHE A 545 8.43 -20.42 -2.58
N GLN A 546 8.84 -20.25 -3.83
CA GLN A 546 10.16 -20.68 -4.30
C GLN A 546 10.99 -19.48 -4.75
N ILE A 547 12.30 -19.62 -4.62
CA ILE A 547 13.25 -18.66 -5.16
C ILE A 547 13.96 -19.32 -6.35
N LEU A 548 13.92 -18.70 -7.52
CA LEU A 548 14.60 -19.14 -8.73
C LEU A 548 15.83 -18.26 -8.92
N ASP A 549 16.99 -18.83 -8.66
CA ASP A 549 18.25 -18.09 -8.64
C ASP A 549 19.06 -18.38 -9.89
N PHE A 550 19.03 -17.47 -10.87
CA PHE A 550 19.77 -17.60 -12.11
C PHE A 550 21.21 -17.12 -12.01
N VAL A 551 21.61 -16.56 -10.86
CA VAL A 551 22.88 -15.84 -10.69
C VAL A 551 23.70 -16.29 -9.48
N GLY A 552 23.19 -17.19 -8.64
CA GLY A 552 23.89 -17.70 -7.45
C GLY A 552 23.87 -16.72 -6.25
N LEU A 553 22.90 -15.79 -6.24
CA LEU A 553 22.75 -14.79 -5.18
C LEU A 553 22.44 -15.42 -3.80
N CYS A 554 21.61 -16.45 -3.74
CA CYS A 554 21.22 -17.10 -2.48
C CYS A 554 22.41 -17.77 -1.80
N LYS A 555 23.25 -18.47 -2.58
CA LYS A 555 24.47 -19.11 -2.09
C LYS A 555 25.44 -18.07 -1.52
N ARG A 556 25.57 -16.91 -2.18
CA ARG A 556 26.39 -15.79 -1.71
C ARG A 556 25.88 -15.20 -0.39
N MET A 557 24.56 -15.08 -0.26
CA MET A 557 23.90 -14.61 0.96
C MET A 557 23.79 -15.69 2.04
N GLU A 558 24.39 -16.87 1.81
CA GLU A 558 24.35 -18.03 2.71
C GLU A 558 22.92 -18.47 3.06
N ASP A 559 21.97 -18.23 2.14
CA ASP A 559 20.56 -18.59 2.29
C ASP A 559 20.28 -19.92 1.58
N ASN A 560 19.99 -20.95 2.38
CA ASN A 560 19.62 -22.29 1.93
C ASN A 560 18.10 -22.56 2.01
N GLY A 561 17.29 -21.52 2.22
CA GLY A 561 15.85 -21.60 2.45
C GLY A 561 15.49 -21.66 3.93
N LYS A 562 14.25 -21.24 4.23
CA LYS A 562 13.75 -21.14 5.61
C LYS A 562 12.44 -21.87 5.79
N GLY A 563 12.40 -22.71 6.84
CA GLY A 563 11.24 -23.48 7.25
C GLY A 563 10.93 -24.70 6.38
N THR A 564 9.92 -25.47 6.78
CA THR A 564 9.47 -26.65 6.05
C THR A 564 8.43 -26.27 5.01
N LEU A 565 8.70 -26.56 3.73
CA LEU A 565 7.76 -26.29 2.64
C LEU A 565 6.43 -27.01 2.88
N LYS A 566 5.34 -26.26 2.76
CA LYS A 566 3.99 -26.78 2.71
C LYS A 566 3.53 -26.78 1.27
N GLU A 567 2.93 -27.87 0.80
CA GLU A 567 2.45 -27.92 -0.57
C GLU A 567 1.42 -26.81 -0.83
N ASN A 568 1.70 -26.02 -1.87
CA ASN A 568 0.72 -25.07 -2.38
C ASN A 568 -0.44 -25.86 -2.99
N LYS A 569 -1.68 -25.50 -2.62
CA LYS A 569 -2.85 -26.04 -3.31
C LYS A 569 -2.81 -25.50 -4.74
N LYS A 570 -2.82 -26.41 -5.73
CA LYS A 570 -2.85 -26.04 -7.14
C LYS A 570 -4.13 -25.26 -7.41
N VAL A 571 -4.00 -24.09 -8.01
CA VAL A 571 -5.16 -23.32 -8.52
C VAL A 571 -5.34 -23.52 -10.02
N VAL A 572 -4.63 -24.50 -10.61
CA VAL A 572 -4.89 -24.96 -11.96
C VAL A 572 -5.01 -26.48 -11.92
N LYS A 573 -6.20 -27.01 -12.23
CA LYS A 573 -6.29 -28.41 -12.64
C LYS A 573 -5.68 -28.50 -14.05
N PRO A 574 -4.60 -29.28 -14.26
CA PRO A 574 -4.24 -29.71 -15.59
C PRO A 574 -5.37 -30.59 -16.14
N CYS A 575 -5.59 -30.47 -17.44
CA CYS A 575 -6.28 -31.48 -18.23
C CYS A 575 -5.70 -32.88 -17.92
N ASP A 576 -6.58 -33.88 -17.89
CA ASP A 576 -6.28 -35.32 -17.87
C ASP A 576 -5.54 -35.90 -16.65
N GLN A 577 -6.28 -36.48 -15.70
CA GLN A 577 -5.96 -37.83 -15.18
C GLN A 577 -7.10 -38.42 -14.33
N LYS A 578 -7.51 -39.63 -14.74
CA LYS A 578 -8.50 -40.51 -14.11
C LYS A 578 -8.09 -40.90 -12.70
N LEU A 579 -8.94 -40.70 -11.71
CA LEU A 579 -8.84 -41.37 -10.40
C LEU A 579 -10.13 -42.16 -10.13
N LYS A 580 -9.96 -43.48 -9.99
CA LYS A 580 -10.98 -44.48 -9.64
C LYS A 580 -11.56 -44.16 -8.26
N VAL A 581 -12.88 -44.19 -8.13
CA VAL A 581 -13.60 -44.11 -6.85
C VAL A 581 -14.25 -45.47 -6.54
N PRO A 582 -14.25 -45.94 -5.29
CA PRO A 582 -14.90 -47.20 -4.90
C PRO A 582 -16.41 -47.16 -5.12
N LYS A 583 -17.00 -48.28 -5.56
CA LYS A 583 -18.45 -48.50 -5.71
C LYS A 583 -19.15 -48.28 -4.36
N THR A 584 -20.21 -47.48 -4.23
CA THR A 584 -21.67 -47.79 -4.39
C THR A 584 -22.48 -46.64 -3.75
N PRO A 585 -23.82 -46.58 -3.84
CA PRO A 585 -24.71 -46.47 -5.01
C PRO A 585 -25.47 -45.12 -5.04
N GLN A 586 -25.87 -44.69 -6.24
CA GLN A 586 -26.64 -43.45 -6.50
C GLN A 586 -28.04 -43.44 -5.85
N PRO A 587 -28.63 -42.24 -5.65
CA PRO A 587 -29.75 -41.85 -6.51
C PRO A 587 -29.77 -40.38 -7.02
N LYS A 588 -30.58 -40.19 -8.07
CA LYS A 588 -30.91 -39.03 -8.94
C LYS A 588 -31.54 -37.85 -8.16
N GLY A 589 -31.53 -36.57 -8.54
CA GLY A 589 -31.22 -35.83 -9.77
C GLY A 589 -32.21 -34.66 -9.91
N ALA A 590 -31.73 -33.40 -9.91
CA ALA A 590 -32.46 -32.19 -10.30
C ALA A 590 -31.45 -31.07 -10.66
N TYR A 591 -31.64 -30.39 -11.79
CA TYR A 591 -30.70 -29.40 -12.35
C TYR A 591 -31.18 -27.96 -12.08
N PHE A 592 -30.31 -27.08 -11.57
CA PHE A 592 -30.57 -25.64 -11.46
C PHE A 592 -29.27 -24.83 -11.68
N LEU A 593 -29.40 -23.60 -12.18
CA LEU A 593 -28.30 -22.72 -12.61
C LEU A 593 -28.09 -21.55 -11.63
N ILE A 594 -26.83 -21.11 -11.47
CA ILE A 594 -26.41 -19.97 -10.63
C ILE A 594 -25.64 -18.98 -11.52
N ASP A 595 -25.93 -17.68 -11.39
CA ASP A 595 -25.34 -16.62 -12.20
C ASP A 595 -23.83 -16.41 -11.94
N ASN A 596 -23.11 -16.15 -13.03
CA ASN A 596 -21.65 -15.97 -13.08
C ASN A 596 -21.25 -14.50 -12.80
N LEU A 597 -20.24 -14.30 -11.94
CA LEU A 597 -19.76 -12.99 -11.44
C LEU A 597 -18.71 -12.28 -12.33
N ASP A 598 -18.47 -12.72 -13.56
CA ASP A 598 -17.56 -12.04 -14.51
C ASP A 598 -18.16 -12.00 -15.95
N PRO A 599 -18.87 -10.93 -16.37
CA PRO A 599 -19.88 -11.01 -17.42
C PRO A 599 -19.59 -10.12 -18.66
N ALA A 600 -18.73 -10.59 -19.58
CA ALA A 600 -18.68 -9.95 -20.91
C ALA A 600 -18.73 -10.91 -22.10
N HIS A 601 -17.91 -11.98 -22.12
CA HIS A 601 -17.72 -12.77 -23.36
C HIS A 601 -17.67 -14.30 -23.19
N LEU A 602 -17.96 -14.84 -22.00
CA LEU A 602 -17.89 -16.27 -21.70
C LEU A 602 -19.18 -16.77 -21.06
N ILE A 603 -19.64 -17.94 -21.49
CA ILE A 603 -20.76 -18.67 -20.90
C ILE A 603 -20.18 -19.81 -20.05
N GLN A 604 -20.49 -19.79 -18.75
CA GLN A 604 -20.05 -20.80 -17.80
C GLN A 604 -21.13 -21.90 -17.68
N ARG A 605 -20.77 -23.11 -18.06
CA ARG A 605 -21.63 -24.29 -17.96
C ARG A 605 -21.35 -25.00 -16.64
N VAL A 606 -22.34 -25.08 -15.74
CA VAL A 606 -22.23 -25.75 -14.44
C VAL A 606 -23.25 -26.88 -14.25
N GLU A 607 -22.80 -28.03 -13.76
CA GLU A 607 -23.60 -29.21 -13.40
C GLU A 607 -23.64 -29.33 -11.87
N ILE A 608 -24.83 -29.33 -11.26
CA ILE A 608 -24.96 -29.47 -9.80
C ILE A 608 -25.43 -30.88 -9.46
N HIS A 609 -24.67 -31.57 -8.61
CA HIS A 609 -25.04 -32.85 -8.02
C HIS A 609 -25.17 -32.71 -6.50
N GLY A 610 -26.40 -32.67 -5.99
CA GLY A 610 -26.67 -32.44 -4.56
C GLY A 610 -26.20 -31.05 -4.13
N ASP A 611 -25.44 -30.95 -3.04
CA ASP A 611 -24.87 -29.68 -2.54
C ASP A 611 -23.57 -29.26 -3.25
N SER A 612 -23.20 -29.94 -4.35
CA SER A 612 -21.93 -29.70 -5.05
C SER A 612 -22.15 -29.15 -6.46
N ILE A 613 -21.60 -27.96 -6.73
CA ILE A 613 -21.56 -27.30 -8.04
C ILE A 613 -20.29 -27.75 -8.77
N ILE A 614 -20.45 -28.37 -9.94
CA ILE A 614 -19.36 -28.82 -10.81
C ILE A 614 -19.36 -27.94 -12.07
N VAL A 615 -18.40 -27.02 -12.17
CA VAL A 615 -18.20 -26.25 -13.41
C VAL A 615 -17.67 -27.18 -14.50
N LYS A 616 -18.43 -27.33 -15.59
CA LYS A 616 -18.13 -28.20 -16.73
C LYS A 616 -17.08 -27.55 -17.63
N ASP A 617 -17.33 -26.31 -18.09
CA ASP A 617 -16.41 -25.50 -18.89
C ASP A 617 -16.90 -24.06 -19.05
N ASN A 618 -15.99 -23.18 -19.49
CA ASN A 618 -16.30 -21.82 -19.92
C ASN A 618 -16.08 -21.74 -21.43
N ILE A 619 -17.12 -21.45 -22.19
CA ILE A 619 -17.03 -21.37 -23.67
C ILE A 619 -17.29 -19.93 -24.16
N PRO A 620 -16.61 -19.46 -25.21
CA PRO A 620 -16.95 -18.20 -25.89
C PRO A 620 -18.39 -18.21 -26.40
N ILE A 621 -19.02 -17.03 -26.44
CA ILE A 621 -20.42 -16.86 -26.89
C ILE A 621 -20.61 -17.38 -28.32
N GLU A 622 -19.65 -17.15 -29.21
CA GLU A 622 -19.68 -17.61 -30.60
C GLU A 622 -19.64 -19.14 -30.71
N GLU A 623 -18.87 -19.80 -29.84
CA GLU A 623 -18.78 -21.26 -29.80
C GLU A 623 -20.06 -21.87 -29.21
N ALA A 624 -20.64 -21.25 -28.18
CA ALA A 624 -21.93 -21.64 -27.64
C ALA A 624 -23.06 -21.56 -28.68
N LYS A 625 -23.05 -20.51 -29.51
CA LYS A 625 -23.99 -20.33 -30.62
C LYS A 625 -23.84 -21.41 -31.67
N ARG A 626 -22.61 -21.76 -32.02
CA ARG A 626 -22.33 -22.85 -32.96
C ARG A 626 -22.84 -24.19 -32.43
N ILE A 627 -22.58 -24.51 -31.16
CA ILE A 627 -23.04 -25.74 -30.52
C ILE A 627 -24.57 -25.83 -30.53
N PHE A 628 -25.25 -24.74 -30.16
CA PHE A 628 -26.72 -24.68 -30.19
C PHE A 628 -27.28 -24.92 -31.59
N GLU A 629 -26.79 -24.21 -32.60
CA GLU A 629 -27.28 -24.32 -33.98
C GLU A 629 -26.94 -25.69 -34.61
N GLU A 630 -25.79 -26.28 -34.28
CA GLU A 630 -25.40 -27.62 -34.75
C GLU A 630 -26.23 -28.73 -34.10
N GLU A 631 -26.43 -28.69 -32.78
CA GLU A 631 -27.26 -29.67 -32.07
C GLU A 631 -28.71 -29.58 -32.51
N LEU A 632 -29.21 -28.37 -32.74
CA LEU A 632 -30.56 -28.16 -33.28
C LEU A 632 -30.71 -28.76 -34.68
N LYS A 633 -29.66 -28.75 -35.52
CA LYS A 633 -29.67 -29.44 -36.84
C LYS A 633 -29.52 -30.95 -36.73
N LYS A 634 -28.67 -31.47 -35.84
CA LYS A 634 -28.36 -32.90 -35.69
C LYS A 634 -29.44 -33.70 -34.96
N THR A 635 -30.19 -33.06 -34.05
CA THR A 635 -31.13 -33.75 -33.16
C THR A 635 -32.33 -34.33 -33.92
N GLN A 636 -32.51 -35.66 -33.80
CA GLN A 636 -33.67 -36.44 -34.26
C GLN A 636 -34.65 -36.81 -33.12
N GLU A 637 -34.51 -36.19 -31.94
CA GLU A 637 -35.41 -36.48 -30.83
C GLU A 637 -36.88 -36.19 -31.19
N PRO A 638 -37.85 -37.05 -30.78
CA PRO A 638 -39.26 -36.91 -31.14
C PRO A 638 -39.85 -35.56 -30.74
N VAL A 639 -39.42 -35.01 -29.59
CA VAL A 639 -39.89 -33.73 -29.04
C VAL A 639 -39.46 -32.56 -29.92
N MET A 640 -38.20 -32.53 -30.37
CA MET A 640 -37.70 -31.48 -31.26
C MET A 640 -38.17 -31.65 -32.70
N ALA A 641 -38.44 -32.88 -33.15
CA ALA A 641 -39.05 -33.13 -34.46
C ALA A 641 -40.47 -32.56 -34.54
N ASP A 642 -41.31 -32.80 -33.52
CA ASP A 642 -42.66 -32.24 -33.42
C ASP A 642 -42.65 -30.70 -33.39
N LEU A 643 -41.77 -30.11 -32.58
CA LEU A 643 -41.62 -28.64 -32.51
C LEU A 643 -41.13 -28.03 -33.82
N LYS A 644 -40.22 -28.70 -34.55
CA LYS A 644 -39.77 -28.26 -35.88
C LYS A 644 -40.90 -28.29 -36.90
N THR A 645 -41.69 -29.36 -36.94
CA THR A 645 -42.85 -29.47 -37.85
C THR A 645 -43.92 -28.43 -37.53
N LYS A 646 -44.16 -28.13 -36.25
CA LYS A 646 -45.08 -27.06 -35.83
C LYS A 646 -44.54 -25.66 -36.15
N ALA A 647 -43.23 -25.45 -36.06
CA ALA A 647 -42.57 -24.21 -36.46
C ALA A 647 -42.60 -23.94 -37.98
N GLU A 648 -42.96 -24.94 -38.81
CA GLU A 648 -43.19 -24.75 -40.25
C GLU A 648 -44.52 -24.07 -40.57
N GLN A 649 -45.48 -24.08 -39.64
CA GLN A 649 -46.75 -23.37 -39.78
C GLN A 649 -46.55 -21.87 -39.59
N THR A 650 -46.94 -21.07 -40.58
CA THR A 650 -46.96 -19.60 -40.46
C THR A 650 -47.97 -19.19 -39.36
N ASP A 651 -47.47 -18.52 -38.32
CA ASP A 651 -48.20 -17.96 -37.17
C ASP A 651 -48.54 -18.89 -35.99
N TYR A 652 -47.88 -20.05 -35.88
CA TYR A 652 -48.03 -20.91 -34.69
C TYR A 652 -47.31 -20.35 -33.44
N GLN A 653 -48.01 -20.31 -32.30
CA GLN A 653 -47.45 -20.05 -30.98
C GLN A 653 -47.50 -21.31 -30.12
N PRO A 654 -46.39 -21.70 -29.47
CA PRO A 654 -46.35 -22.89 -28.63
C PRO A 654 -47.11 -22.68 -27.32
N THR A 655 -47.66 -23.76 -26.78
CA THR A 655 -48.25 -23.78 -25.43
C THR A 655 -47.17 -23.79 -24.35
N ASP A 656 -47.51 -23.39 -23.12
CA ASP A 656 -46.58 -23.41 -21.97
C ASP A 656 -45.94 -24.79 -21.74
N ALA A 657 -46.71 -25.86 -22.00
CA ALA A 657 -46.23 -27.25 -21.90
C ALA A 657 -45.19 -27.60 -22.98
N GLU A 658 -45.24 -26.96 -24.14
CA GLU A 658 -44.27 -27.12 -25.24
C GLU A 658 -43.02 -26.26 -25.00
N ILE A 659 -43.18 -25.06 -24.42
CA ILE A 659 -42.07 -24.23 -23.96
C ILE A 659 -41.29 -24.96 -22.87
N ALA A 660 -41.96 -25.58 -21.90
CA ALA A 660 -41.32 -26.37 -20.86
C ALA A 660 -40.51 -27.55 -21.43
N LYS A 661 -41.02 -28.21 -22.48
CA LYS A 661 -40.28 -29.28 -23.19
C LYS A 661 -39.07 -28.75 -23.94
N LEU A 662 -39.16 -27.54 -24.51
CA LEU A 662 -38.04 -26.88 -25.18
C LEU A 662 -36.94 -26.50 -24.17
N LEU A 663 -37.32 -25.96 -23.00
CA LEU A 663 -36.39 -25.62 -21.92
C LEU A 663 -35.74 -26.88 -21.32
N ASP A 664 -36.50 -27.97 -21.14
CA ASP A 664 -35.97 -29.27 -20.72
C ASP A 664 -34.93 -29.79 -21.74
N TRP A 665 -35.22 -29.69 -23.04
CA TRP A 665 -34.26 -30.05 -24.08
C TRP A 665 -33.00 -29.18 -24.08
N LEU A 666 -33.13 -27.86 -23.89
CA LEU A 666 -32.00 -26.93 -23.78
C LEU A 666 -31.08 -27.28 -22.60
N SER A 667 -31.67 -27.77 -21.50
CA SER A 667 -30.94 -28.17 -20.29
C SER A 667 -30.19 -29.51 -20.44
N LYS A 668 -30.39 -30.25 -21.54
CA LYS A 668 -29.73 -31.56 -21.75
C LYS A 668 -28.20 -31.42 -21.90
N PRO A 669 -27.43 -32.51 -21.62
CA PRO A 669 -25.97 -32.47 -21.57
C PRO A 669 -25.25 -32.01 -22.84
N ASN A 670 -25.91 -32.10 -23.99
CA ASN A 670 -25.34 -31.79 -25.30
C ASN A 670 -25.36 -30.29 -25.63
N THR A 671 -26.45 -29.60 -25.31
CA THR A 671 -26.67 -28.17 -25.53
C THR A 671 -26.26 -27.37 -24.31
N PHE A 672 -26.81 -27.73 -23.15
CA PHE A 672 -26.47 -27.18 -21.84
C PHE A 672 -26.60 -25.65 -21.79
N LEU A 673 -27.80 -25.16 -22.10
CA LEU A 673 -28.18 -23.75 -22.14
C LEU A 673 -29.52 -23.55 -21.42
N ASP A 674 -29.80 -22.32 -21.02
CA ASP A 674 -31.14 -21.86 -20.62
C ASP A 674 -31.57 -20.66 -21.48
N GLU A 675 -32.77 -20.15 -21.22
CA GLU A 675 -33.31 -18.98 -21.93
C GLU A 675 -32.46 -17.72 -21.73
N GLY A 676 -31.91 -17.50 -20.53
CA GLY A 676 -31.03 -16.37 -20.24
C GLY A 676 -29.72 -16.42 -21.02
N HIS A 677 -29.16 -17.61 -21.25
CA HIS A 677 -28.01 -17.80 -22.11
C HIS A 677 -28.34 -17.50 -23.57
N LEU A 678 -29.50 -17.93 -24.08
CA LEU A 678 -29.93 -17.60 -25.45
C LEU A 678 -30.12 -16.08 -25.64
N GLN A 679 -30.72 -15.40 -24.66
CA GLN A 679 -30.86 -13.94 -24.65
C GLN A 679 -29.51 -13.22 -24.69
N LYS A 680 -28.52 -13.70 -23.91
CA LYS A 680 -27.14 -13.18 -23.92
C LYS A 680 -26.42 -13.49 -25.25
N MET A 681 -26.62 -14.70 -25.81
CA MET A 681 -25.98 -15.14 -27.06
C MET A 681 -26.42 -14.36 -28.30
N TYR A 682 -27.70 -14.01 -28.37
CA TYR A 682 -28.28 -13.27 -29.50
C TYR A 682 -28.44 -11.77 -29.22
N ASP A 683 -27.92 -11.28 -28.07
CA ASP A 683 -28.01 -9.87 -27.63
C ASP A 683 -29.46 -9.34 -27.64
N PHE A 684 -30.43 -10.18 -27.30
CA PHE A 684 -31.86 -9.89 -27.37
C PHE A 684 -32.57 -10.28 -26.05
N PRO A 685 -32.61 -9.38 -25.05
CA PRO A 685 -33.14 -9.67 -23.71
C PRO A 685 -34.65 -9.98 -23.67
N GLU A 686 -35.41 -9.45 -24.64
CA GLU A 686 -36.87 -9.62 -24.73
C GLU A 686 -37.26 -10.89 -25.51
N GLY A 687 -36.28 -11.63 -26.04
CA GLY A 687 -36.54 -12.83 -26.82
C GLY A 687 -36.91 -14.02 -25.95
N SER A 688 -37.90 -14.78 -26.41
CA SER A 688 -38.23 -16.07 -25.83
C SER A 688 -37.37 -17.20 -26.42
N ALA A 689 -37.24 -18.32 -25.70
CA ALA A 689 -36.62 -19.54 -26.23
C ALA A 689 -37.18 -19.96 -27.61
N TRP A 690 -38.47 -19.71 -27.86
CA TRP A 690 -39.14 -19.96 -29.14
C TRP A 690 -38.66 -19.02 -30.26
N ASP A 691 -38.45 -17.74 -29.96
CA ASP A 691 -37.95 -16.77 -30.94
C ASP A 691 -36.54 -17.11 -31.42
N PHE A 692 -35.69 -17.56 -30.51
CA PHE A 692 -34.33 -18.03 -30.83
C PHE A 692 -34.34 -19.31 -31.66
N LEU A 693 -35.29 -20.22 -31.38
CA LEU A 693 -35.49 -21.42 -32.19
C LEU A 693 -35.94 -21.09 -33.62
N LEU A 694 -36.92 -20.20 -33.78
CA LEU A 694 -37.37 -19.72 -35.10
C LEU A 694 -36.24 -18.99 -35.85
N HIS A 695 -35.36 -18.30 -35.12
CA HIS A 695 -34.19 -17.65 -35.70
C HIS A 695 -33.13 -18.63 -36.17
N ALA A 696 -32.79 -19.63 -35.36
CA ALA A 696 -31.85 -20.70 -35.72
C ALA A 696 -32.35 -21.53 -36.92
N LEU A 697 -33.67 -21.66 -37.09
CA LEU A 697 -34.32 -22.29 -38.26
C LEU A 697 -34.44 -21.36 -39.48
N GLY A 698 -34.01 -20.10 -39.37
CA GLY A 698 -34.05 -19.11 -40.46
C GLY A 698 -35.44 -18.57 -40.80
N LYS A 699 -36.44 -18.76 -39.93
CA LYS A 699 -37.83 -18.35 -40.15
C LYS A 699 -38.15 -16.97 -39.59
N LYS A 700 -37.46 -16.54 -38.53
CA LYS A 700 -37.64 -15.24 -37.90
C LYS A 700 -36.29 -14.52 -37.76
N LYS A 701 -36.19 -13.27 -38.21
CA LYS A 701 -34.97 -12.48 -38.03
C LYS A 701 -35.01 -11.80 -36.66
N ILE A 702 -34.00 -12.03 -35.82
CA ILE A 702 -33.83 -11.25 -34.58
C ILE A 702 -33.36 -9.85 -34.99
N PRO A 703 -34.05 -8.78 -34.57
CA PRO A 703 -33.70 -7.43 -34.94
C PRO A 703 -32.38 -7.02 -34.27
N THR A 704 -31.50 -6.38 -35.04
CA THR A 704 -30.24 -5.84 -34.54
C THR A 704 -30.48 -4.74 -33.48
N PRO A 705 -29.49 -4.43 -32.61
CA PRO A 705 -29.60 -3.29 -31.69
C PRO A 705 -30.05 -1.99 -32.36
N LYS A 706 -29.56 -1.73 -33.59
CA LYS A 706 -29.94 -0.55 -34.38
C LYS A 706 -31.39 -0.57 -34.85
N GLU A 707 -31.85 -1.71 -35.38
CA GLU A 707 -33.26 -1.89 -35.83
C GLU A 707 -34.25 -1.80 -34.64
N ARG A 708 -33.85 -2.27 -33.45
CA ARG A 708 -34.63 -2.15 -32.20
C ARG A 708 -34.79 -0.70 -31.76
N ILE A 709 -33.70 0.05 -31.74
CA ILE A 709 -33.71 1.48 -31.39
C ILE A 709 -34.59 2.26 -32.37
N GLU A 710 -34.53 1.97 -33.66
CA GLU A 710 -35.37 2.65 -34.66
C GLU A 710 -36.87 2.35 -34.46
N LYS A 711 -37.24 1.10 -34.20
CA LYS A 711 -38.64 0.72 -33.94
C LYS A 711 -39.17 1.35 -32.64
N ASN A 712 -38.39 1.27 -31.56
CA ASN A 712 -38.76 1.84 -30.27
C ASN A 712 -38.81 3.38 -30.32
N TYR A 713 -37.93 4.01 -31.10
CA TYR A 713 -37.89 5.45 -31.29
C TYR A 713 -39.15 5.96 -32.02
N LEU A 714 -39.56 5.26 -33.09
CA LEU A 714 -40.79 5.59 -33.79
C LEU A 714 -42.00 5.43 -32.87
N SER A 715 -42.08 4.32 -32.12
CA SER A 715 -43.13 4.12 -31.13
C SER A 715 -43.14 5.22 -30.06
N TYR A 716 -41.97 5.62 -29.56
CA TYR A 716 -41.82 6.65 -28.53
C TYR A 716 -42.30 8.03 -29.03
N ILE A 717 -41.91 8.44 -30.24
CA ILE A 717 -42.39 9.70 -30.83
C ILE A 717 -43.89 9.67 -31.12
N HIS A 718 -44.46 8.52 -31.47
CA HIS A 718 -45.90 8.40 -31.67
C HIS A 718 -46.70 8.34 -30.37
N THR A 719 -46.05 8.03 -29.24
CA THR A 719 -46.69 7.93 -27.93
C THR A 719 -46.72 9.27 -27.18
N TYR A 720 -45.76 10.16 -27.47
CA TYR A 720 -45.61 11.44 -26.80
C TYR A 720 -45.69 12.61 -27.79
N ASP A 721 -46.42 13.66 -27.44
CA ASP A 721 -46.56 14.86 -28.28
C ASP A 721 -45.30 15.74 -28.19
N PHE A 722 -44.37 15.55 -29.13
CA PHE A 722 -43.17 16.38 -29.29
C PHE A 722 -43.34 17.42 -30.40
N THR A 723 -42.73 18.60 -30.23
CA THR A 723 -42.66 19.60 -31.30
C THR A 723 -41.67 19.19 -32.40
N ASP A 724 -41.80 19.75 -33.60
CA ASP A 724 -40.90 19.46 -34.73
C ASP A 724 -39.42 19.70 -34.37
N GLU A 725 -39.13 20.72 -33.58
CA GLU A 725 -37.77 21.02 -33.11
C GLU A 725 -37.25 19.96 -32.12
N GLN A 726 -38.10 19.47 -31.21
CA GLN A 726 -37.75 18.42 -30.26
C GLN A 726 -37.49 17.09 -30.98
N ILE A 727 -38.30 16.76 -31.98
CA ILE A 727 -38.14 15.54 -32.80
C ILE A 727 -36.80 15.53 -33.53
N ILE A 728 -36.34 16.67 -34.06
CA ILE A 728 -35.02 16.78 -34.71
C ILE A 728 -33.89 16.47 -33.72
N VAL A 729 -33.99 16.96 -32.48
CA VAL A 729 -32.99 16.68 -31.44
C VAL A 729 -33.02 15.21 -31.03
N LEU A 730 -34.21 14.64 -30.83
CA LEU A 730 -34.36 13.22 -30.49
C LEU A 730 -33.79 12.31 -31.59
N LYS A 731 -33.93 12.69 -32.87
CA LYS A 731 -33.35 11.95 -34.01
C LYS A 731 -31.83 11.89 -33.95
N LYS A 732 -31.18 13.01 -33.60
CA LYS A 732 -29.72 13.08 -33.45
C LYS A 732 -29.23 12.27 -32.25
N ILE A 733 -29.97 12.31 -31.14
CA ILE A 733 -29.68 11.52 -29.94
C ILE A 733 -29.80 10.02 -30.25
N LYS A 734 -30.85 9.60 -30.97
CA LYS A 734 -31.04 8.22 -31.45
C LYS A 734 -29.82 7.73 -32.23
N ASP A 735 -29.30 8.53 -33.16
CA ASP A 735 -28.14 8.13 -33.97
C ASP A 735 -26.86 7.99 -33.13
N VAL A 736 -26.67 8.85 -32.12
CA VAL A 736 -25.55 8.74 -31.17
C VAL A 736 -25.70 7.52 -30.25
N PHE A 737 -26.90 7.24 -29.75
CA PHE A 737 -27.18 6.06 -28.91
C PHE A 737 -26.94 4.77 -29.70
N ALA A 738 -27.43 4.70 -30.93
CA ALA A 738 -27.21 3.55 -31.82
C ALA A 738 -25.71 3.32 -32.12
N SER A 739 -24.94 4.41 -32.32
CA SER A 739 -23.49 4.35 -32.54
C SER A 739 -22.71 3.90 -31.31
N ASN A 740 -23.08 4.39 -30.12
CA ASN A 740 -22.42 4.03 -28.85
C ASN A 740 -22.70 2.58 -28.46
N LEU A 741 -23.94 2.10 -28.62
CA LEU A 741 -24.29 0.70 -28.40
C LEU A 741 -23.55 -0.24 -29.36
N ALA A 742 -23.48 0.10 -30.66
CA ALA A 742 -22.72 -0.69 -31.63
C ALA A 742 -21.22 -0.76 -31.30
N SER A 743 -20.69 0.26 -30.62
CA SER A 743 -19.28 0.36 -30.23
C SER A 743 -19.00 -0.06 -28.78
N LYS A 744 -19.98 -0.65 -28.07
CA LYS A 744 -19.92 -1.04 -26.63
C LYS A 744 -19.47 0.10 -25.69
N ARG A 745 -19.80 1.34 -26.01
CA ARG A 745 -19.50 2.53 -25.18
C ARG A 745 -20.67 2.87 -24.25
N SER A 746 -20.35 3.55 -23.15
CA SER A 746 -21.35 4.08 -22.21
C SER A 746 -22.33 5.01 -22.92
N ILE A 747 -23.61 4.92 -22.51
CA ILE A 747 -24.71 5.79 -22.96
C ILE A 747 -25.05 6.84 -21.90
N ASP A 748 -24.16 7.08 -20.94
CA ASP A 748 -24.38 8.06 -19.90
C ASP A 748 -24.35 9.52 -20.39
N GLU A 749 -25.18 10.34 -19.76
CA GLU A 749 -25.38 11.74 -20.15
C GLU A 749 -24.08 12.54 -20.04
N LYS A 750 -23.32 12.31 -18.96
CA LYS A 750 -22.02 12.94 -18.73
C LYS A 750 -20.98 12.55 -19.79
N ASP A 751 -21.05 11.33 -20.31
CA ASP A 751 -20.13 10.84 -21.33
C ASP A 751 -20.49 11.34 -22.73
N ILE A 752 -21.79 11.49 -23.01
CA ILE A 752 -22.28 11.99 -24.29
C ILE A 752 -22.06 13.50 -24.38
N PHE A 753 -22.46 14.28 -23.39
CA PHE A 753 -22.33 15.75 -23.42
C PHE A 753 -20.97 16.26 -22.93
N GLY A 754 -20.14 15.42 -22.30
CA GLY A 754 -18.74 15.71 -22.00
C GLY A 754 -17.80 15.51 -23.19
N ASN A 755 -18.29 14.96 -24.31
CA ASN A 755 -17.50 14.73 -25.52
C ASN A 755 -17.70 15.87 -26.54
N PRO A 756 -16.64 16.62 -26.90
CA PRO A 756 -16.72 17.75 -27.83
C PRO A 756 -17.27 17.40 -29.23
N ILE A 757 -17.20 16.13 -29.63
CA ILE A 757 -17.71 15.64 -30.92
C ILE A 757 -19.23 15.56 -30.89
N TYR A 758 -19.82 15.02 -29.83
CA TYR A 758 -21.27 14.87 -29.69
C TYR A 758 -21.94 16.22 -29.40
N GLU A 759 -21.28 17.09 -28.65
CA GLU A 759 -21.74 18.47 -28.43
C GLU A 759 -21.87 19.24 -29.75
N LYS A 760 -20.94 19.06 -30.70
CA LYS A 760 -21.04 19.63 -32.06
C LYS A 760 -22.16 19.01 -32.91
N LEU A 761 -22.50 17.74 -32.69
CA LEU A 761 -23.52 17.01 -33.47
C LEU A 761 -24.95 17.28 -32.99
N ILE A 762 -25.17 17.21 -31.68
CA ILE A 762 -26.48 17.28 -31.04
C ILE A 762 -26.78 18.73 -30.58
N GLY A 763 -25.77 19.46 -30.10
CA GLY A 763 -25.89 20.77 -29.45
C GLY A 763 -25.40 20.72 -27.99
N SER A 764 -25.22 21.90 -27.38
CA SER A 764 -24.87 21.98 -25.95
C SER A 764 -26.03 21.49 -25.09
N TYR A 765 -25.72 20.90 -23.94
CA TYR A 765 -26.74 20.40 -23.01
C TYR A 765 -27.70 21.50 -22.58
N ASP A 766 -27.20 22.70 -22.29
CA ASP A 766 -27.99 23.83 -21.84
C ASP A 766 -28.97 24.35 -22.91
N ASP A 767 -28.57 24.34 -24.18
CA ASP A 767 -29.43 24.75 -25.29
C ASP A 767 -30.53 23.73 -25.55
N ILE A 768 -30.22 22.43 -25.43
CA ILE A 768 -31.20 21.36 -25.58
C ILE A 768 -32.16 21.37 -24.40
N ASN A 769 -31.67 21.54 -23.17
CA ASN A 769 -32.52 21.56 -21.99
C ASN A 769 -33.57 22.68 -22.02
N LYS A 770 -33.22 23.84 -22.61
CA LYS A 770 -34.19 24.93 -22.87
C LYS A 770 -35.30 24.53 -23.85
N LYS A 771 -35.01 23.72 -24.87
CA LYS A 771 -36.00 23.25 -25.85
C LYS A 771 -36.98 22.22 -25.29
N PHE A 772 -36.66 21.60 -24.16
CA PHE A 772 -37.51 20.66 -23.43
C PHE A 772 -38.01 21.25 -22.11
N ASP A 773 -38.13 22.58 -22.01
CA ASP A 773 -38.67 23.29 -20.83
C ASP A 773 -37.97 22.93 -19.50
N GLY A 774 -36.67 22.66 -19.54
CA GLY A 774 -35.88 22.27 -18.37
C GLY A 774 -36.05 20.81 -17.94
N LYS A 775 -36.78 19.99 -18.70
CA LYS A 775 -37.09 18.59 -18.40
C LYS A 775 -36.30 17.59 -19.24
N PHE A 776 -35.24 18.01 -19.92
CA PHE A 776 -34.51 17.14 -20.84
C PHE A 776 -33.89 15.91 -20.15
N HIS A 777 -33.44 16.04 -18.90
CA HIS A 777 -32.93 14.92 -18.10
C HIS A 777 -34.00 13.83 -17.84
N ILE A 778 -35.29 14.17 -17.84
CA ILE A 778 -36.37 13.18 -17.73
C ILE A 778 -36.51 12.43 -19.04
N VAL A 779 -36.54 13.17 -20.15
CA VAL A 779 -36.64 12.60 -21.51
C VAL A 779 -35.46 11.67 -21.81
N ILE A 780 -34.23 12.05 -21.46
CA ILE A 780 -33.06 11.21 -21.71
C ILE A 780 -33.05 9.94 -20.85
N ASN A 781 -33.54 10.01 -19.60
CA ASN A 781 -33.69 8.84 -18.74
C ASN A 781 -34.77 7.90 -19.24
N ASP A 782 -35.90 8.44 -19.74
CA ASP A 782 -36.95 7.64 -20.36
C ASP A 782 -36.45 6.96 -21.64
N LEU A 783 -35.67 7.66 -22.47
CA LEU A 783 -35.02 7.07 -23.66
C LEU A 783 -34.01 5.99 -23.26
N LYS A 784 -33.21 6.21 -22.20
CA LYS A 784 -32.32 5.17 -21.66
C LYS A 784 -33.09 3.95 -21.19
N HIS A 785 -34.22 4.12 -20.51
CA HIS A 785 -35.06 3.00 -20.07
C HIS A 785 -35.73 2.29 -21.25
N THR A 786 -36.09 3.04 -22.30
CA THR A 786 -36.76 2.51 -23.50
C THR A 786 -35.80 1.82 -24.49
N PHE A 787 -34.53 2.24 -24.52
CA PHE A 787 -33.50 1.71 -25.43
C PHE A 787 -32.42 0.86 -24.75
N GLY A 788 -32.27 1.00 -23.44
CA GLY A 788 -31.13 0.52 -22.66
C GLY A 788 -31.54 -0.42 -21.54
N ASN A 789 -32.33 -1.46 -21.83
CA ASN A 789 -32.41 -2.62 -20.95
C ASN A 789 -31.08 -3.41 -21.02
N ARG A 790 -30.05 -2.90 -20.33
CA ARG A 790 -29.13 -3.75 -19.57
C ARG A 790 -29.66 -3.73 -18.14
N LEU A 791 -30.44 -4.75 -17.79
CA LEU A 791 -30.85 -4.95 -16.41
C LEU A 791 -29.60 -5.01 -15.54
N SER A 792 -29.51 -4.07 -14.60
CA SER A 792 -28.72 -4.22 -13.40
C SER A 792 -29.29 -5.40 -12.61
N ALA A 793 -28.67 -6.56 -12.75
CA ALA A 793 -28.70 -7.69 -11.83
C ALA A 793 -27.37 -8.45 -11.99
#